data_AF-A0A2N6CB36-F1
#
_entry.id   AF-A0A2N6CB36-F1
#
_cell.length_a   1.000
_cell.length_b   1.000
_cell.length_c   1.000
_cell.angle_alpha   90.00
_cell.angle_beta   90.00
_cell.angle_gamma   90.00
#
_symmetry.space_group_name_H-M   'P 1'
#
loop_
_entity.id
_entity.type
_entity.pdbx_description
1 polymer ?
#
loop_
_entity_poly.entity_id
_entity_poly.type
_entity_poly.pdbx_seq_one_letter_code
_entity_poly.pdbx_strand_id
1 'polypeptide(L)'
;MSKIICSAAIRGAHKIVDMAEESYEEALKKYGADQEVSFPNTAYFLPIIYSMLAYKVEKLGDMKDIFQECRRLLPPLVTDNLWLPYLAPALDSGMATFFAEEMYEAIRYLNEPNFYTKTEDPTPDNIWLGAADDLIFRKRGVEFVDGTAPGFAAIMGAPPDKEVASKIALELQEKNLYIFMHDHSNGIRMAEQLVDNGVQIGWNTRLVPFGQSYTTAVFAIGFACRVAMAFGGVKPGDYKGNLIYNKDRTFAFVMAFGPVSDEWYANAAGAINWGFPTISDYDIPEVLPTGICTYEHVVSNVPHDEIVQKAIEVRGLKVSITKIDIPLSFGPAFEGERIRKDDLFMEMGGGRTTGVEVLVSKEMDEVEDGLVTIDGPDMSDIKEGQNLPISILVEVAGREMQSDFEPILERQFHHLINYVQGIMHIGQRNIMWIRIGKAAIEKGFSLKDIGKVLHGKLHQEFGAILDKVQVKISTKQEEVDKVVELAKGVYTERDLRLGNMTDETEEVFYSCTLCQSFAPSHVCVITPERVGMCGAYNWLDGKASFQINPTGPNQPIDKGDCTDPTNGYFTGINEFVNQASRGAVPEVSCYSLMNNPMTACGCFEAIAAMLPQCNGIMVVNRDYMGMTPSGMKFTTLAGMAGGGMQTPGFMGVSKHFMTSKKLFLAEGGLKRLVWIPKILKEEIKDKLMERCKEEGMPELFDMIATEEQGETEEEILKFLKKVGHPALEMEAAM
;
A
#
# COMPACT_ATOMS: atom_id res chain seq x y z
N MET A 1 20.16 -14.75 35.03
CA MET A 1 20.64 -13.72 34.07
C MET A 1 22.02 -14.14 33.60
N SER A 2 22.25 -14.16 32.28
CA SER A 2 23.49 -14.72 31.72
C SER A 2 24.66 -13.72 31.83
N LYS A 3 25.70 -14.08 32.59
CA LYS A 3 26.96 -13.30 32.66
C LYS A 3 27.55 -13.13 31.26
N ILE A 4 27.51 -14.19 30.45
CA ILE A 4 28.11 -14.24 29.12
C ILE A 4 27.45 -13.20 28.20
N ILE A 5 26.11 -13.17 28.14
CA ILE A 5 25.37 -12.22 27.30
C ILE A 5 25.63 -10.78 27.75
N CYS A 6 25.44 -10.49 29.04
CA CYS A 6 25.60 -9.12 29.51
C CYS A 6 27.04 -8.60 29.31
N SER A 7 28.06 -9.45 29.54
CA SER A 7 29.45 -9.09 29.28
C SER A 7 29.75 -8.90 27.79
N ALA A 8 29.19 -9.75 26.92
CA ALA A 8 29.35 -9.64 25.48
C ALA A 8 28.69 -8.37 24.92
N ALA A 9 27.46 -8.08 25.34
CA ALA A 9 26.74 -6.87 24.94
C ALA A 9 27.50 -5.59 25.34
N ILE A 10 28.06 -5.54 26.55
CA ILE A 10 28.89 -4.40 26.99
C ILE A 10 30.15 -4.28 26.13
N ARG A 11 30.88 -5.39 25.87
CA ARG A 11 32.07 -5.35 25.01
C ARG A 11 31.74 -4.89 23.59
N GLY A 12 30.66 -5.41 23.01
CA GLY A 12 30.16 -5.01 21.69
C GLY A 12 29.81 -3.53 21.65
N ALA A 13 29.10 -3.02 22.66
CA ALA A 13 28.75 -1.61 22.75
C ALA A 13 29.97 -0.68 22.80
N HIS A 14 31.01 -1.02 23.58
CA HIS A 14 32.28 -0.29 23.55
C HIS A 14 32.88 -0.26 22.15
N LYS A 15 32.98 -1.43 21.49
CA LYS A 15 33.55 -1.54 20.15
C LYS A 15 32.79 -0.71 19.11
N ILE A 16 31.46 -0.74 19.17
CA ILE A 16 30.58 -0.01 18.24
C ILE A 16 30.68 1.50 18.47
N VAL A 17 30.65 1.96 19.72
CA VAL A 17 30.79 3.38 20.05
C VAL A 17 32.16 3.89 19.62
N ASP A 18 33.23 3.15 19.87
CA ASP A 18 34.59 3.50 19.41
C ASP A 18 34.66 3.62 17.89
N MET A 19 34.12 2.64 17.15
CA MET A 19 34.07 2.63 15.69
C MET A 19 33.27 3.82 15.14
N ALA A 20 32.09 4.10 15.70
CA ALA A 20 31.25 5.19 15.26
C ALA A 20 31.89 6.57 15.55
N GLU A 21 32.54 6.71 16.70
CA GLU A 21 33.24 7.95 17.07
C GLU A 21 34.47 8.20 16.18
N GLU A 22 35.22 7.16 15.82
CA GLU A 22 36.31 7.25 14.84
C GLU A 22 35.80 7.73 13.47
N SER A 23 34.73 7.11 12.96
CA SER A 23 34.10 7.52 11.69
C SER A 23 33.56 8.95 11.76
N TYR A 24 33.04 9.37 12.91
CA TYR A 24 32.59 10.73 13.15
C TYR A 24 33.74 11.73 13.11
N GLU A 25 34.85 11.44 13.78
CA GLU A 25 36.03 12.30 13.76
C GLU A 25 36.62 12.46 12.35
N GLU A 26 36.65 11.38 11.57
CA GLU A 26 37.09 11.43 10.17
C GLU A 26 36.17 12.30 9.32
N ALA A 27 34.85 12.13 9.44
CA ALA A 27 33.87 12.95 8.75
C ALA A 27 33.97 14.43 9.17
N LEU A 28 34.13 14.71 10.47
CA LEU A 28 34.28 16.06 11.01
C LEU A 28 35.55 16.74 10.47
N LYS A 29 36.67 16.01 10.39
CA LYS A 29 37.93 16.51 9.78
C LYS A 29 37.76 16.79 8.29
N LYS A 30 36.97 15.98 7.58
CA LYS A 30 36.77 16.06 6.13
C LYS A 30 35.79 17.17 5.70
N TYR A 31 34.67 17.30 6.39
CA TYR A 31 33.56 18.18 5.98
C TYR A 31 33.32 19.39 6.90
N GLY A 32 33.85 19.36 8.13
CA GLY A 32 33.63 20.42 9.13
C GLY A 32 32.33 20.26 9.93
N ALA A 33 32.19 21.04 11.00
CA ALA A 33 31.11 20.90 11.98
C ALA A 33 29.72 21.33 11.46
N ASP A 34 29.68 22.26 10.49
CA ASP A 34 28.42 22.78 9.94
C ASP A 34 27.88 21.97 8.74
N GLN A 35 28.54 20.86 8.38
CA GLN A 35 28.03 19.95 7.35
C GLN A 35 26.73 19.29 7.83
N GLU A 36 25.67 19.44 7.03
CA GLU A 36 24.38 18.79 7.26
C GLU A 36 24.50 17.26 7.18
N VAL A 37 23.76 16.58 8.04
CA VAL A 37 23.71 15.12 8.13
C VAL A 37 22.28 14.69 8.46
N SER A 38 21.72 13.77 7.67
CA SER A 38 20.34 13.34 7.82
C SER A 38 20.08 12.00 7.15
N PHE A 39 19.01 11.32 7.58
CA PHE A 39 18.38 10.26 6.82
C PHE A 39 17.52 10.83 5.69
N PRO A 40 17.26 10.05 4.62
CA PRO A 40 16.51 10.53 3.46
C PRO A 40 15.10 10.98 3.85
N ASN A 41 14.77 12.23 3.50
CA ASN A 41 13.42 12.80 3.52
C ASN A 41 12.61 12.40 4.78
N THR A 42 13.12 12.77 5.96
CA THR A 42 12.44 12.51 7.23
C THR A 42 12.32 13.73 8.12
N ALA A 43 11.13 13.95 8.70
CA ALA A 43 10.86 14.99 9.69
C ALA A 43 11.28 14.58 11.11
N TYR A 44 11.83 13.36 11.28
CA TYR A 44 12.19 12.78 12.57
C TYR A 44 13.71 12.77 12.83
N PHE A 45 14.50 13.52 12.05
CA PHE A 45 15.96 13.64 12.19
C PHE A 45 16.64 12.27 12.19
N LEU A 46 17.34 11.93 13.28
CA LEU A 46 17.79 10.58 13.62
C LEU A 46 16.75 9.97 14.58
N PRO A 47 15.85 9.10 14.11
CA PRO A 47 14.63 8.76 14.84
C PRO A 47 14.81 8.13 16.21
N ILE A 48 15.82 7.29 16.43
CA ILE A 48 16.08 6.66 17.73
C ILE A 48 16.52 7.75 18.72
N ILE A 49 17.54 8.52 18.39
CA ILE A 49 18.03 9.64 19.20
C ILE A 49 16.92 10.66 19.47
N TYR A 50 16.19 11.06 18.44
CA TYR A 50 15.11 12.05 18.57
C TYR A 50 13.95 11.53 19.45
N SER A 51 13.58 10.26 19.29
CA SER A 51 12.52 9.65 20.12
C SER A 51 12.91 9.55 21.59
N MET A 52 14.16 9.19 21.88
CA MET A 52 14.62 8.95 23.26
C MET A 52 15.03 10.24 23.98
N LEU A 53 15.66 11.19 23.28
CA LEU A 53 16.29 12.36 23.88
C LEU A 53 15.64 13.70 23.50
N ALA A 54 14.69 13.72 22.56
CA ALA A 54 14.17 14.94 21.92
C ALA A 54 15.27 15.81 21.27
N TYR A 55 16.45 15.24 21.01
CA TYR A 55 17.58 15.96 20.46
C TYR A 55 17.55 15.88 18.94
N LYS A 56 17.66 17.04 18.28
CA LYS A 56 17.65 17.16 16.83
C LYS A 56 19.09 17.20 16.33
N VAL A 57 19.53 16.11 15.71
CA VAL A 57 20.84 16.07 15.03
C VAL A 57 20.63 16.54 13.60
N GLU A 58 21.14 17.71 13.26
CA GLU A 58 20.99 18.34 11.94
C GLU A 58 22.32 18.45 11.21
N LYS A 59 23.42 18.60 11.96
CA LYS A 59 24.79 18.70 11.43
C LYS A 59 25.79 17.85 12.21
N LEU A 60 26.96 17.61 11.62
CA LEU A 60 28.03 16.82 12.26
C LEU A 60 28.42 17.38 13.64
N GLY A 61 28.43 18.70 13.82
CA GLY A 61 28.75 19.31 15.12
C GLY A 61 27.85 18.83 16.27
N ASP A 62 26.59 18.50 15.99
CA ASP A 62 25.58 18.12 16.98
C ASP A 62 25.81 16.70 17.53
N MET A 63 26.44 15.82 16.75
CA MET A 63 26.73 14.43 17.13
C MET A 63 27.65 14.31 18.35
N LYS A 64 28.47 15.33 18.62
CA LYS A 64 29.41 15.34 19.75
C LYS A 64 28.71 15.19 21.10
N ASP A 65 27.56 15.84 21.27
CA ASP A 65 26.80 15.77 22.52
C ASP A 65 26.17 14.37 22.69
N ILE A 66 25.78 13.73 21.59
CA ILE A 66 25.24 12.37 21.60
C ILE A 66 26.35 11.35 21.93
N PHE A 67 27.55 11.49 21.39
CA PHE A 67 28.67 10.61 21.78
C PHE A 67 29.02 10.74 23.26
N GLN A 68 28.96 11.94 23.85
CA GLN A 68 29.11 12.11 25.29
C GLN A 68 28.04 11.36 26.08
N GLU A 69 26.80 11.36 25.59
CA GLU A 69 25.70 10.59 26.17
C GLU A 69 25.91 9.08 26.01
N CYS A 70 26.38 8.60 24.86
CA CYS A 70 26.77 7.20 24.68
C CYS A 70 27.83 6.79 25.71
N ARG A 71 28.88 7.60 25.90
CA ARG A 71 29.93 7.36 26.90
C ARG A 71 29.41 7.38 28.34
N ARG A 72 28.37 8.18 28.63
CA ARG A 72 27.70 8.21 29.94
C ARG A 72 26.90 6.92 30.21
N LEU A 73 26.28 6.36 29.16
CA LEU A 73 25.50 5.12 29.24
C LEU A 73 26.37 3.86 29.28
N LEU A 74 27.59 3.92 28.72
CA LEU A 74 28.51 2.78 28.71
C LEU A 74 29.05 2.47 30.12
N PRO A 75 28.76 1.28 30.69
CA PRO A 75 29.36 0.83 31.92
C PRO A 75 30.81 0.38 31.69
N PRO A 76 31.63 0.27 32.75
CA PRO A 76 32.94 -0.37 32.64
C PRO A 76 32.82 -1.83 32.22
N LEU A 77 33.85 -2.35 31.56
CA LEU A 77 33.92 -3.76 31.19
C LEU A 77 33.81 -4.66 32.43
N VAL A 78 33.06 -5.75 32.31
CA VAL A 78 32.83 -6.70 33.40
C VAL A 78 34.12 -7.42 33.76
N THR A 79 34.55 -7.30 35.03
CA THR A 79 35.75 -7.98 35.53
C THR A 79 35.50 -9.45 35.86
N ASP A 80 36.57 -10.25 35.93
CA ASP A 80 36.47 -11.68 36.28
C ASP A 80 36.04 -11.90 37.75
N ASN A 81 36.48 -11.03 38.66
CA ASN A 81 36.39 -11.24 40.11
C ASN A 81 35.18 -10.56 40.77
N LEU A 82 34.71 -9.42 40.24
CA LEU A 82 33.50 -8.72 40.70
C LEU A 82 32.56 -8.58 39.51
N TRP A 83 31.64 -9.53 39.40
CA TRP A 83 30.69 -9.61 38.29
C TRP A 83 29.28 -9.30 38.80
N LEU A 84 28.97 -8.01 38.88
CA LEU A 84 27.59 -7.53 38.97
C LEU A 84 27.18 -6.87 37.64
N PRO A 85 27.00 -7.63 36.54
CA PRO A 85 26.12 -7.17 35.50
C PRO A 85 24.67 -7.39 35.96
N TYR A 86 23.93 -6.31 36.17
CA TYR A 86 22.46 -6.34 36.17
C TYR A 86 21.97 -6.14 34.74
N LEU A 87 20.70 -6.45 34.48
CA LEU A 87 20.07 -6.22 33.17
C LEU A 87 20.24 -4.76 32.72
N ALA A 88 20.07 -3.81 33.65
CA ALA A 88 20.12 -2.38 33.37
C ALA A 88 21.42 -1.92 32.68
N PRO A 89 22.64 -2.16 33.21
CA PRO A 89 23.88 -1.82 32.49
C PRO A 89 24.01 -2.39 31.07
N ALA A 90 23.52 -3.62 30.84
CA ALA A 90 23.53 -4.22 29.50
C ALA A 90 22.53 -3.54 28.56
N LEU A 91 21.37 -3.14 29.08
CA LEU A 91 20.37 -2.38 28.34
C LEU A 91 20.82 -0.95 28.04
N ASP A 92 21.49 -0.28 28.99
CA ASP A 92 22.08 1.04 28.77
C ASP A 92 23.15 0.99 27.68
N SER A 93 23.95 -0.09 27.68
CA SER A 93 24.90 -0.39 26.60
C SER A 93 24.20 -0.60 25.26
N GLY A 94 23.10 -1.35 25.23
CA GLY A 94 22.29 -1.54 24.04
C GLY A 94 21.69 -0.24 23.49
N MET A 95 21.28 0.68 24.37
CA MET A 95 20.80 2.02 23.97
C MET A 95 21.94 2.84 23.35
N ALA A 96 23.13 2.84 23.98
CA ALA A 96 24.31 3.51 23.46
C ALA A 96 24.74 2.95 22.08
N THR A 97 24.63 1.63 21.89
CA THR A 97 24.86 0.97 20.61
C THR A 97 23.98 1.56 19.50
N PHE A 98 22.66 1.64 19.72
CA PHE A 98 21.77 2.18 18.68
C PHE A 98 21.98 3.67 18.42
N PHE A 99 22.29 4.49 19.43
CA PHE A 99 22.67 5.89 19.19
C PHE A 99 23.93 6.00 18.33
N ALA A 100 24.96 5.21 18.63
CA ALA A 100 26.21 5.22 17.89
C ALA A 100 26.04 4.73 16.43
N GLU A 101 25.32 3.63 16.23
CA GLU A 101 25.04 3.10 14.89
C GLU A 101 24.15 4.02 14.06
N GLU A 102 23.17 4.70 14.68
CA GLU A 102 22.30 5.63 13.97
C GLU A 102 23.11 6.83 13.44
N MET A 103 24.04 7.35 14.25
CA MET A 103 24.99 8.38 13.79
C MET A 103 25.95 7.83 12.71
N TYR A 104 26.45 6.61 12.88
CA TYR A 104 27.35 5.97 11.92
C TYR A 104 26.68 5.78 10.54
N GLU A 105 25.44 5.30 10.50
CA GLU A 105 24.68 5.15 9.26
C GLU A 105 24.32 6.52 8.66
N ALA A 106 24.04 7.54 9.47
CA ALA A 106 23.83 8.90 8.96
C ALA A 106 25.11 9.47 8.31
N ILE A 107 26.29 9.19 8.88
CA ILE A 107 27.59 9.50 8.28
C ILE A 107 27.81 8.69 6.99
N ARG A 108 27.36 7.43 6.92
CA ARG A 108 27.41 6.64 5.68
C ARG A 108 26.57 7.27 4.58
N TYR A 109 25.37 7.78 4.86
CA TYR A 109 24.58 8.52 3.88
C TYR A 109 25.30 9.76 3.33
N LEU A 110 26.15 10.39 4.14
CA LEU A 110 26.99 11.51 3.73
C LEU A 110 28.21 11.07 2.90
N ASN A 111 28.91 10.02 3.35
CA ASN A 111 30.14 9.52 2.72
C ASN A 111 29.88 8.74 1.42
N GLU A 112 28.80 7.96 1.39
CA GLU A 112 28.44 7.01 0.35
C GLU A 112 26.96 7.18 -0.04
N PRO A 113 26.57 8.33 -0.64
CA PRO A 113 25.17 8.69 -0.85
C PRO A 113 24.37 7.73 -1.75
N ASN A 114 25.05 6.89 -2.53
CA ASN A 114 24.45 5.91 -3.45
C ASN A 114 24.51 4.47 -2.92
N PHE A 115 24.95 4.26 -1.67
CA PHE A 115 25.03 2.92 -1.08
C PHE A 115 23.65 2.27 -0.95
N TYR A 116 22.63 3.06 -0.63
CA TYR A 116 21.23 2.63 -0.51
C TYR A 116 20.38 3.20 -1.66
N THR A 117 19.36 2.46 -2.09
CA THR A 117 18.47 2.91 -3.17
C THR A 117 17.54 4.05 -2.77
N LYS A 118 17.08 4.07 -1.50
CA LYS A 118 16.07 5.02 -0.99
C LYS A 118 14.72 4.91 -1.71
N THR A 119 14.37 3.71 -2.16
CA THR A 119 13.15 3.40 -2.95
C THR A 119 12.27 2.36 -2.25
N GLU A 120 11.02 2.21 -2.70
CA GLU A 120 10.12 1.15 -2.21
C GLU A 120 10.57 -0.25 -2.64
N ASP A 121 11.08 -0.38 -3.87
CA ASP A 121 11.54 -1.65 -4.43
C ASP A 121 13.04 -1.55 -4.78
N PRO A 122 13.78 -2.68 -4.76
CA PRO A 122 15.13 -2.78 -5.29
C PRO A 122 15.28 -2.21 -6.70
N THR A 123 16.47 -1.70 -7.01
CA THR A 123 16.85 -1.39 -8.39
C THR A 123 17.57 -2.59 -9.02
N PRO A 124 17.73 -2.66 -10.36
CA PRO A 124 18.44 -3.77 -11.00
C PRO A 124 19.86 -3.99 -10.48
N ASP A 125 20.52 -2.93 -10.02
CA ASP A 125 21.94 -2.96 -9.62
C ASP A 125 22.15 -2.88 -8.10
N ASN A 126 21.10 -2.61 -7.32
CA ASN A 126 21.21 -2.48 -5.87
C ASN A 126 19.92 -2.92 -5.17
N ILE A 127 20.07 -3.91 -4.28
CA ILE A 127 18.95 -4.44 -3.49
C ILE A 127 18.77 -3.76 -2.15
N TRP A 128 19.73 -2.96 -1.66
CA TRP A 128 19.72 -2.43 -0.30
C TRP A 128 18.94 -1.12 -0.21
N LEU A 129 17.84 -1.12 0.53
CA LEU A 129 16.90 0.01 0.55
C LEU A 129 17.34 1.13 1.51
N GLY A 130 17.99 0.75 2.62
CA GLY A 130 18.37 1.67 3.70
C GLY A 130 17.16 2.20 4.49
N ALA A 131 17.36 3.28 5.23
CA ALA A 131 16.32 3.94 6.02
C ALA A 131 15.09 4.28 5.17
N ALA A 132 13.91 3.88 5.65
CA ALA A 132 12.64 4.29 5.05
C ALA A 132 12.50 5.81 5.14
N ASP A 133 12.24 6.49 4.04
CA ASP A 133 11.88 7.91 4.08
C ASP A 133 10.46 8.12 4.65
N ASP A 134 10.03 9.35 4.87
CA ASP A 134 8.71 9.61 5.47
C ASP A 134 7.53 9.22 4.58
N LEU A 135 7.71 9.14 3.25
CA LEU A 135 6.65 8.70 2.34
C LEU A 135 6.42 7.19 2.50
N ILE A 136 7.50 6.41 2.44
CA ILE A 136 7.49 4.97 2.66
C ILE A 136 7.03 4.67 4.09
N PHE A 137 7.59 5.37 5.07
CA PHE A 137 7.23 5.19 6.48
C PHE A 137 5.75 5.46 6.73
N ARG A 138 5.18 6.55 6.17
CA ARG A 138 3.75 6.81 6.34
C ARG A 138 2.91 5.74 5.66
N LYS A 139 3.27 5.33 4.44
CA LYS A 139 2.57 4.28 3.69
C LYS A 139 2.52 2.96 4.45
N ARG A 140 3.66 2.51 4.97
CA ARG A 140 3.81 1.17 5.57
C ARG A 140 3.57 1.15 7.07
N GLY A 141 3.85 2.24 7.76
CA GLY A 141 3.67 2.34 9.21
C GLY A 141 2.22 2.36 9.67
N VAL A 142 1.27 2.70 8.79
CA VAL A 142 -0.18 2.59 9.12
C VAL A 142 -0.63 1.15 9.27
N GLU A 143 -0.01 0.22 8.52
CA GLU A 143 -0.32 -1.21 8.55
C GLU A 143 -0.09 -1.80 9.96
N PHE A 144 0.83 -1.19 10.72
CA PHE A 144 1.15 -1.55 12.11
C PHE A 144 0.09 -1.12 13.13
N VAL A 145 -0.86 -0.28 12.71
CA VAL A 145 -1.86 0.34 13.59
C VAL A 145 -3.25 -0.13 13.24
N ASP A 146 -3.56 -0.30 11.95
CA ASP A 146 -4.84 -0.85 11.48
C ASP A 146 -4.92 -2.38 11.64
N GLY A 147 -3.79 -3.04 11.93
CA GLY A 147 -3.71 -4.48 12.21
C GLY A 147 -3.49 -5.35 10.96
N THR A 148 -3.32 -4.75 9.78
CA THR A 148 -2.98 -5.48 8.54
C THR A 148 -1.56 -6.06 8.57
N ALA A 149 -0.65 -5.46 9.35
CA ALA A 149 0.66 -6.02 9.69
C ALA A 149 0.88 -5.90 11.21
N PRO A 150 0.89 -7.00 12.00
CA PRO A 150 0.98 -6.88 13.45
C PRO A 150 2.36 -6.42 13.96
N GLY A 151 3.41 -6.53 13.14
CA GLY A 151 4.79 -6.28 13.57
C GLY A 151 5.81 -6.67 12.52
N PHE A 152 7.07 -6.87 12.95
CA PHE A 152 8.17 -7.27 12.07
C PHE A 152 9.13 -8.28 12.71
N ALA A 153 9.71 -9.14 11.90
CA ALA A 153 10.87 -9.95 12.24
C ALA A 153 12.15 -9.24 11.76
N ALA A 154 13.02 -8.84 12.69
CA ALA A 154 14.35 -8.33 12.36
C ALA A 154 15.32 -9.51 12.22
N ILE A 155 15.72 -9.80 10.99
CA ILE A 155 16.62 -10.89 10.67
C ILE A 155 18.06 -10.40 10.74
N MET A 156 18.87 -11.07 11.56
CA MET A 156 20.31 -10.88 11.64
C MET A 156 20.98 -12.11 11.01
N GLY A 157 21.69 -11.90 9.90
CA GLY A 157 22.39 -12.94 9.17
C GLY A 157 21.54 -13.71 8.17
N ALA A 158 21.88 -14.99 7.96
CA ALA A 158 21.20 -15.84 6.98
C ALA A 158 21.08 -17.30 7.45
N PRO A 159 19.95 -17.96 7.17
CA PRO A 159 19.82 -19.41 7.25
C PRO A 159 20.84 -20.14 6.36
N PRO A 160 21.07 -21.45 6.57
CA PRO A 160 22.15 -22.19 5.92
C PRO A 160 22.04 -22.27 4.40
N ASP A 161 20.81 -22.24 3.86
CA ASP A 161 20.54 -22.31 2.42
C ASP A 161 19.32 -21.48 2.03
N LYS A 162 19.15 -21.29 0.71
CA LYS A 162 18.12 -20.43 0.13
C LYS A 162 16.72 -21.01 0.23
N GLU A 163 16.61 -22.33 0.29
CA GLU A 163 15.34 -23.05 0.45
C GLU A 163 14.78 -22.82 1.86
N VAL A 164 15.61 -22.92 2.90
CA VAL A 164 15.25 -22.60 4.28
C VAL A 164 14.93 -21.11 4.42
N ALA A 165 15.72 -20.22 3.83
CA ALA A 165 15.44 -18.78 3.84
C ALA A 165 14.07 -18.45 3.22
N SER A 166 13.76 -19.04 2.07
CA SER A 166 12.48 -18.83 1.39
C SER A 166 11.31 -19.38 2.20
N LYS A 167 11.48 -20.55 2.84
CA LYS A 167 10.46 -21.14 3.70
C LYS A 167 10.16 -20.25 4.91
N ILE A 168 11.19 -19.75 5.60
CA ILE A 168 11.04 -18.87 6.76
C ILE A 168 10.40 -17.54 6.36
N ALA A 169 10.85 -16.93 5.25
CA ALA A 169 10.27 -15.69 4.72
C ALA A 169 8.77 -15.86 4.41
N LEU A 170 8.42 -16.94 3.70
CA LEU A 170 7.04 -17.25 3.35
C LEU A 170 6.17 -17.46 4.59
N GLU A 171 6.65 -18.24 5.57
CA GLU A 171 5.91 -18.46 6.81
C GLU A 171 5.68 -17.14 7.57
N LEU A 172 6.66 -16.24 7.62
CA LEU A 172 6.50 -14.92 8.23
C LEU A 172 5.49 -14.03 7.47
N GLN A 173 5.52 -14.05 6.13
CA GLN A 173 4.56 -13.32 5.29
C GLN A 173 3.12 -13.83 5.49
N GLU A 174 2.92 -15.14 5.63
CA GLU A 174 1.60 -15.75 5.92
C GLU A 174 1.05 -15.34 7.29
N LYS A 175 1.90 -14.89 8.22
CA LYS A 175 1.51 -14.31 9.51
C LYS A 175 1.39 -12.79 9.44
N ASN A 176 1.44 -12.23 8.23
CA ASN A 176 1.35 -10.82 7.90
C ASN A 176 2.47 -9.94 8.46
N LEU A 177 3.61 -10.52 8.83
CA LEU A 177 4.74 -9.77 9.39
C LEU A 177 5.56 -9.12 8.29
N TYR A 178 6.22 -8.00 8.63
CA TYR A 178 7.36 -7.51 7.85
C TYR A 178 8.62 -8.30 8.19
N ILE A 179 9.48 -8.52 7.21
CA ILE A 179 10.78 -9.17 7.37
C ILE A 179 11.84 -8.12 7.07
N PHE A 180 12.53 -7.66 8.09
CA PHE A 180 13.56 -6.63 8.01
C PHE A 180 14.94 -7.30 8.05
N MET A 181 15.63 -7.35 6.91
CA MET A 181 16.84 -8.16 6.75
C MET A 181 18.12 -7.34 6.91
N HIS A 182 19.01 -7.83 7.78
CA HIS A 182 20.26 -7.18 8.16
C HIS A 182 21.42 -8.18 8.21
N ASP A 183 22.62 -7.67 7.92
CA ASP A 183 23.90 -8.34 8.11
C ASP A 183 24.04 -9.71 7.40
N HIS A 184 25.12 -10.44 7.70
CA HIS A 184 25.45 -11.72 7.09
C HIS A 184 25.88 -12.77 8.12
N SER A 185 25.74 -14.04 7.77
CA SER A 185 26.35 -15.16 8.49
C SER A 185 27.45 -15.74 7.61
N ASN A 186 28.72 -15.50 7.97
CA ASN A 186 29.89 -15.90 7.18
C ASN A 186 29.86 -15.40 5.71
N GLY A 187 29.40 -14.17 5.48
CA GLY A 187 29.31 -13.55 4.16
C GLY A 187 28.05 -13.91 3.36
N ILE A 188 27.17 -14.75 3.91
CA ILE A 188 25.89 -15.12 3.28
C ILE A 188 24.77 -14.26 3.87
N ARG A 189 23.90 -13.70 3.02
CA ARG A 189 22.78 -12.82 3.44
C ARG A 189 21.45 -13.41 3.01
N MET A 190 20.44 -13.31 3.88
CA MET A 190 19.10 -13.81 3.57
C MET A 190 18.49 -13.11 2.35
N ALA A 191 18.68 -11.80 2.20
CA ALA A 191 18.16 -11.05 1.06
C ALA A 191 18.71 -11.55 -0.29
N GLU A 192 20.00 -11.86 -0.36
CA GLU A 192 20.65 -12.41 -1.55
C GLU A 192 20.14 -13.81 -1.86
N GLN A 193 20.00 -14.67 -0.83
CA GLN A 193 19.41 -16.00 -0.97
C GLN A 193 17.97 -15.97 -1.52
N LEU A 194 17.15 -15.01 -1.08
CA LEU A 194 15.77 -14.85 -1.57
C LEU A 194 15.76 -14.46 -3.05
N VAL A 195 16.60 -13.49 -3.45
CA VAL A 195 16.73 -13.08 -4.87
C VAL A 195 17.23 -14.23 -5.74
N ASP A 196 18.23 -14.99 -5.26
CA ASP A 196 18.77 -16.17 -5.95
C ASP A 196 17.74 -17.30 -6.09
N ASN A 197 16.69 -17.29 -5.27
CA ASN A 197 15.58 -18.22 -5.34
C ASN A 197 14.35 -17.66 -6.08
N GLY A 198 14.50 -16.51 -6.76
CA GLY A 198 13.44 -15.88 -7.53
C GLY A 198 12.32 -15.24 -6.70
N VAL A 199 12.56 -14.98 -5.40
CA VAL A 199 11.59 -14.33 -4.53
C VAL A 199 11.66 -12.82 -4.70
N GLN A 200 10.52 -12.18 -4.97
CA GLN A 200 10.44 -10.72 -5.07
C GLN A 200 10.57 -10.08 -3.68
N ILE A 201 11.60 -9.26 -3.49
CA ILE A 201 11.83 -8.50 -2.25
C ILE A 201 11.53 -7.01 -2.45
N GLY A 202 11.23 -6.29 -1.36
CA GLY A 202 10.86 -4.88 -1.34
C GLY A 202 9.82 -4.54 -0.27
N TRP A 203 9.49 -3.26 -0.13
CA TRP A 203 8.43 -2.81 0.77
C TRP A 203 7.05 -3.34 0.37
N ASN A 204 6.81 -3.54 -0.93
CA ASN A 204 5.54 -4.06 -1.46
C ASN A 204 5.26 -5.52 -1.05
N THR A 205 6.30 -6.35 -0.96
CA THR A 205 6.18 -7.76 -0.56
C THR A 205 6.48 -7.98 0.92
N ARG A 206 6.71 -6.91 1.69
CA ARG A 206 7.10 -6.94 3.12
C ARG A 206 8.45 -7.61 3.41
N LEU A 207 9.24 -7.95 2.39
CA LEU A 207 10.59 -8.50 2.50
C LEU A 207 11.61 -7.38 2.29
N VAL A 208 12.01 -6.68 3.34
CA VAL A 208 12.77 -5.42 3.25
C VAL A 208 14.26 -5.64 3.52
N PRO A 209 15.13 -5.60 2.49
CA PRO A 209 16.58 -5.65 2.65
C PRO A 209 17.13 -4.28 3.10
N PHE A 210 17.41 -4.12 4.40
CA PHE A 210 17.86 -2.84 4.94
C PHE A 210 19.34 -2.57 4.67
N GLY A 211 20.21 -3.55 4.86
CA GLY A 211 21.62 -3.39 4.52
C GLY A 211 22.50 -4.58 4.87
N GLN A 212 23.78 -4.46 4.52
CA GLN A 212 24.75 -5.55 4.53
C GLN A 212 25.44 -5.80 5.87
N SER A 213 25.19 -4.96 6.87
CA SER A 213 25.91 -4.90 8.15
C SER A 213 24.94 -4.78 9.32
N TYR A 214 25.37 -5.23 10.51
CA TYR A 214 24.59 -5.14 11.75
C TYR A 214 24.21 -3.69 12.12
N THR A 215 25.03 -2.72 11.71
CA THR A 215 24.78 -1.28 11.93
C THR A 215 23.44 -0.81 11.38
N THR A 216 22.90 -1.52 10.38
CA THR A 216 21.60 -1.19 9.77
C THR A 216 20.39 -1.61 10.59
N ALA A 217 20.57 -2.32 11.71
CA ALA A 217 19.50 -2.65 12.65
C ALA A 217 18.77 -1.39 13.16
N VAL A 218 19.45 -0.25 13.19
CA VAL A 218 18.87 1.05 13.52
C VAL A 218 17.76 1.49 12.58
N PHE A 219 17.72 1.00 11.33
CA PHE A 219 16.61 1.31 10.43
C PHE A 219 15.31 0.64 10.87
N ALA A 220 15.38 -0.59 11.39
CA ALA A 220 14.22 -1.30 11.95
C ALA A 220 13.73 -0.65 13.25
N ILE A 221 14.65 -0.36 14.18
CA ILE A 221 14.31 0.27 15.46
C ILE A 221 13.83 1.71 15.25
N GLY A 222 14.49 2.48 14.39
CA GLY A 222 14.08 3.82 14.00
C GLY A 222 12.70 3.84 13.31
N PHE A 223 12.36 2.81 12.54
CA PHE A 223 11.00 2.63 12.00
C PHE A 223 9.98 2.46 13.13
N ALA A 224 10.24 1.57 14.10
CA ALA A 224 9.39 1.33 15.26
C ALA A 224 9.20 2.61 16.13
N CYS A 225 10.28 3.36 16.35
CA CYS A 225 10.25 4.64 17.06
C CYS A 225 9.34 5.65 16.35
N ARG A 226 9.42 5.72 15.01
CA ARG A 226 8.56 6.61 14.21
C ARG A 226 7.10 6.17 14.24
N VAL A 227 6.79 4.87 14.22
CA VAL A 227 5.39 4.40 14.34
C VAL A 227 4.76 4.94 15.64
N ALA A 228 5.47 4.80 16.77
CA ALA A 228 5.01 5.29 18.07
C ALA A 228 4.80 6.82 18.10
N MET A 229 5.69 7.60 17.47
CA MET A 229 5.56 9.06 17.42
C MET A 229 4.46 9.52 16.46
N ALA A 230 4.43 8.98 15.25
CA ALA A 230 3.55 9.44 14.17
C ALA A 230 2.10 9.00 14.36
N PHE A 231 1.88 7.76 14.81
CA PHE A 231 0.55 7.16 14.92
C PHE A 231 0.14 6.92 16.37
N GLY A 232 1.10 6.62 17.25
CA GLY A 232 0.86 6.49 18.68
C GLY A 232 0.74 7.83 19.42
N GLY A 233 1.09 8.95 18.78
CA GLY A 233 1.07 10.28 19.38
C GLY A 233 2.10 10.46 20.51
N VAL A 234 3.10 9.59 20.61
CA VAL A 234 4.17 9.69 21.61
C VAL A 234 5.04 10.91 21.28
N LYS A 235 5.30 11.76 22.27
CA LYS A 235 6.12 12.96 22.07
C LYS A 235 7.61 12.60 22.01
N PRO A 236 8.41 13.29 21.18
CA PRO A 236 9.88 13.17 21.23
C PRO A 236 10.40 13.44 22.64
N GLY A 237 11.34 12.60 23.12
CA GLY A 237 11.90 12.67 24.48
C GLY A 237 11.08 11.96 25.56
N ASP A 238 9.85 11.54 25.26
CA ASP A 238 9.12 10.58 26.10
C ASP A 238 9.61 9.15 25.81
N TYR A 239 10.87 8.89 26.17
CA TYR A 239 11.51 7.58 25.95
C TYR A 239 10.67 6.46 26.55
N LYS A 240 10.11 6.67 27.74
CA LYS A 240 9.29 5.67 28.43
C LYS A 240 8.01 5.37 27.65
N GLY A 241 7.32 6.40 27.18
CA GLY A 241 6.14 6.25 26.33
C GLY A 241 6.45 5.49 25.04
N ASN A 242 7.59 5.77 24.40
CA ASN A 242 7.99 5.12 23.16
C ASN A 242 8.31 3.63 23.35
N LEU A 243 9.09 3.30 24.38
CA LEU A 243 9.45 1.91 24.70
C LEU A 243 8.22 1.08 25.09
N ILE A 244 7.31 1.64 25.90
CA ILE A 244 6.06 0.96 26.29
C ILE A 244 5.14 0.77 25.08
N TYR A 245 4.99 1.79 24.23
CA TYR A 245 4.19 1.69 23.01
C TYR A 245 4.67 0.51 22.16
N ASN A 246 5.97 0.43 21.90
CA ASN A 246 6.53 -0.63 21.07
C ASN A 246 6.42 -2.01 21.71
N LYS A 247 6.61 -2.12 23.02
CA LYS A 247 6.37 -3.35 23.78
C LYS A 247 4.92 -3.84 23.62
N ASP A 248 3.94 -2.93 23.68
CA ASP A 248 2.53 -3.32 23.77
C ASP A 248 1.81 -3.36 22.41
N ARG A 249 2.31 -2.63 21.40
CA ARG A 249 1.63 -2.44 20.10
C ARG A 249 2.41 -2.96 18.90
N THR A 250 3.74 -2.92 18.93
CA THR A 250 4.58 -3.34 17.80
C THR A 250 5.08 -4.76 18.04
N PHE A 251 4.45 -5.78 17.45
CA PHE A 251 4.82 -7.18 17.69
C PHE A 251 6.11 -7.58 16.94
N ALA A 252 7.23 -7.00 17.33
CA ALA A 252 8.54 -7.25 16.73
C ALA A 252 9.44 -8.15 17.56
N PHE A 253 10.30 -8.90 16.88
CA PHE A 253 11.29 -9.80 17.46
C PHE A 253 12.51 -9.93 16.54
N VAL A 254 13.66 -10.30 17.12
CA VAL A 254 14.91 -10.52 16.40
C VAL A 254 15.07 -12.02 16.13
N MET A 255 15.41 -12.39 14.90
CA MET A 255 15.81 -13.75 14.52
C MET A 255 17.28 -13.73 14.11
N ALA A 256 18.15 -14.35 14.90
CA ALA A 256 19.58 -14.39 14.65
C ALA A 256 20.00 -15.77 14.11
N PHE A 257 20.51 -15.79 12.89
CA PHE A 257 20.95 -17.02 12.22
C PHE A 257 22.47 -17.17 12.26
N GLY A 258 22.98 -18.27 12.81
CA GLY A 258 24.39 -18.58 12.91
C GLY A 258 25.11 -17.96 14.13
N PRO A 259 26.46 -18.04 14.16
CA PRO A 259 27.24 -17.59 15.32
C PRO A 259 27.06 -16.10 15.63
N VAL A 260 26.77 -15.79 16.89
CA VAL A 260 26.48 -14.42 17.36
C VAL A 260 27.75 -13.72 17.83
N SER A 261 28.03 -12.54 17.27
CA SER A 261 29.16 -11.68 17.65
C SER A 261 28.87 -10.82 18.89
N ASP A 262 29.90 -10.23 19.50
CA ASP A 262 29.73 -9.28 20.61
C ASP A 262 28.86 -8.07 20.18
N GLU A 263 28.99 -7.63 18.93
CA GLU A 263 28.17 -6.57 18.32
C GLU A 263 26.69 -6.98 18.26
N TRP A 264 26.38 -8.18 17.76
CA TRP A 264 25.00 -8.67 17.74
C TRP A 264 24.40 -8.78 19.15
N TYR A 265 25.19 -9.19 20.15
CA TYR A 265 24.74 -9.16 21.54
C TYR A 265 24.39 -7.75 22.01
N ALA A 266 25.13 -6.73 21.56
CA ALA A 266 24.84 -5.33 21.87
C ALA A 266 23.57 -4.84 21.17
N ASN A 267 23.38 -5.17 19.88
CA ASN A 267 22.13 -4.88 19.16
C ASN A 267 20.92 -5.56 19.81
N ALA A 268 21.06 -6.84 20.19
CA ALA A 268 20.02 -7.60 20.86
C ALA A 268 19.66 -7.01 22.23
N ALA A 269 20.66 -6.59 23.02
CA ALA A 269 20.44 -5.87 24.26
C ALA A 269 19.70 -4.54 24.04
N GLY A 270 20.02 -3.84 22.94
CA GLY A 270 19.28 -2.67 22.48
C GLY A 270 17.82 -3.01 22.20
N ALA A 271 17.55 -4.03 21.38
CA ALA A 271 16.20 -4.44 20.99
C ALA A 271 15.33 -4.85 22.19
N ILE A 272 15.93 -5.46 23.22
CA ILE A 272 15.24 -5.79 24.47
C ILE A 272 14.65 -4.55 25.15
N ASN A 273 15.26 -3.35 25.05
CA ASN A 273 14.67 -2.13 25.60
C ASN A 273 13.27 -1.85 25.03
N TRP A 274 13.05 -2.14 23.75
CA TRP A 274 11.76 -1.99 23.08
C TRP A 274 10.79 -3.16 23.34
N GLY A 275 11.19 -4.12 24.18
CA GLY A 275 10.42 -5.33 24.45
C GLY A 275 10.48 -6.36 23.32
N PHE A 276 11.48 -6.27 22.44
CA PHE A 276 11.67 -7.20 21.33
C PHE A 276 12.59 -8.35 21.75
N PRO A 277 12.10 -9.59 21.81
CA PRO A 277 12.91 -10.74 22.19
C PRO A 277 13.82 -11.17 21.04
N THR A 278 14.88 -11.90 21.36
CA THR A 278 15.80 -12.51 20.38
C THR A 278 15.65 -14.03 20.38
N ILE A 279 15.48 -14.58 19.18
CA ILE A 279 15.39 -16.02 18.93
C ILE A 279 16.56 -16.39 18.02
N SER A 280 17.35 -17.38 18.42
CA SER A 280 18.50 -17.84 17.63
C SER A 280 18.44 -19.32 17.30
N ASP A 281 18.90 -19.68 16.11
CA ASP A 281 19.13 -21.07 15.70
C ASP A 281 20.44 -21.65 16.27
N TYR A 282 21.32 -20.79 16.79
CA TYR A 282 22.63 -21.16 17.29
C TYR A 282 22.61 -21.37 18.80
N ASP A 283 23.49 -22.24 19.29
CA ASP A 283 23.64 -22.52 20.72
C ASP A 283 24.36 -21.36 21.41
N ILE A 284 23.55 -20.40 21.89
CA ILE A 284 23.98 -19.27 22.72
C ILE A 284 23.30 -19.36 24.09
N PRO A 285 23.83 -18.68 25.13
CA PRO A 285 23.15 -18.64 26.42
C PRO A 285 21.74 -18.02 26.31
N GLU A 286 20.86 -18.33 27.27
CA GLU A 286 19.48 -17.82 27.28
C GLU A 286 19.24 -16.75 28.36
N VAL A 287 18.19 -15.96 28.16
CA VAL A 287 17.65 -15.01 29.15
C VAL A 287 16.14 -15.23 29.22
N LEU A 288 15.76 -16.24 30.00
CA LEU A 288 14.37 -16.67 30.21
C LEU A 288 13.51 -15.81 31.17
N PRO A 289 14.07 -15.01 32.11
CA PRO A 289 13.24 -14.15 32.95
C PRO A 289 12.36 -13.22 32.10
N THR A 290 11.16 -12.88 32.59
CA THR A 290 10.24 -11.98 31.89
C THR A 290 10.30 -10.55 32.47
N GLY A 291 9.61 -9.61 31.84
CA GLY A 291 9.31 -8.29 32.44
C GLY A 291 9.46 -7.13 31.48
N ILE A 292 10.52 -7.14 30.66
CA ILE A 292 10.69 -6.15 29.59
C ILE A 292 10.03 -6.66 28.32
N CYS A 293 10.49 -7.78 27.78
CA CYS A 293 9.71 -8.57 26.83
C CYS A 293 8.48 -9.18 27.50
N THR A 294 7.49 -9.55 26.70
CA THR A 294 6.25 -10.22 27.16
C THR A 294 6.57 -11.51 27.89
N TYR A 295 7.39 -12.37 27.28
CA TYR A 295 7.88 -13.61 27.87
C TYR A 295 9.42 -13.57 27.95
N GLU A 296 10.12 -14.54 27.39
CA GLU A 296 11.57 -14.64 27.43
C GLU A 296 12.26 -13.53 26.63
N HIS A 297 13.42 -13.05 27.07
CA HIS A 297 14.21 -12.06 26.34
C HIS A 297 15.09 -12.70 25.26
N VAL A 298 15.69 -13.86 25.55
CA VAL A 298 16.57 -14.59 24.63
C VAL A 298 16.28 -16.08 24.72
N VAL A 299 15.93 -16.68 23.58
CA VAL A 299 15.74 -18.13 23.39
C VAL A 299 16.69 -18.60 22.29
N SER A 300 17.36 -19.73 22.50
CA SER A 300 18.43 -20.20 21.61
C SER A 300 18.26 -21.65 21.17
N ASN A 301 19.12 -22.09 20.25
CA ASN A 301 19.14 -23.45 19.71
C ASN A 301 17.77 -23.93 19.19
N VAL A 302 17.05 -23.03 18.50
CA VAL A 302 15.72 -23.31 17.96
C VAL A 302 15.84 -23.84 16.52
N PRO A 303 15.29 -25.04 16.22
CA PRO A 303 15.30 -25.59 14.87
C PRO A 303 14.61 -24.67 13.83
N HIS A 304 15.13 -24.62 12.61
CA HIS A 304 14.62 -23.72 11.54
C HIS A 304 13.16 -23.99 11.15
N ASP A 305 12.66 -25.20 11.33
CA ASP A 305 11.27 -25.57 11.07
C ASP A 305 10.29 -25.15 12.17
N GLU A 306 10.80 -24.81 13.36
CA GLU A 306 9.99 -24.35 14.50
C GLU A 306 10.25 -22.88 14.86
N ILE A 307 11.30 -22.26 14.31
CA ILE A 307 11.81 -20.96 14.75
C ILE A 307 10.79 -19.82 14.61
N VAL A 308 9.99 -19.82 13.55
CA VAL A 308 8.96 -18.79 13.32
C VAL A 308 7.85 -18.91 14.35
N GLN A 309 7.34 -20.13 14.55
CA GLN A 309 6.31 -20.41 15.55
C GLN A 309 6.80 -20.06 16.96
N LYS A 310 8.05 -20.44 17.29
CA LYS A 310 8.66 -20.11 18.58
C LYS A 310 8.79 -18.60 18.78
N ALA A 311 9.21 -17.85 17.76
CA ALA A 311 9.34 -16.40 17.85
C ALA A 311 7.99 -15.70 18.08
N ILE A 312 6.93 -16.16 17.42
CA ILE A 312 5.56 -15.68 17.60
C ILE A 312 5.07 -15.93 19.03
N GLU A 313 5.32 -17.13 19.56
CA GLU A 313 4.96 -17.51 20.93
C GLU A 313 5.67 -16.64 21.96
N VAL A 314 7.00 -16.51 21.86
CA VAL A 314 7.84 -15.72 22.79
C VAL A 314 7.47 -14.24 22.74
N ARG A 315 7.09 -13.72 21.56
CA ARG A 315 6.62 -12.33 21.43
C ARG A 315 5.22 -12.13 21.99
N GLY A 316 4.42 -13.20 22.08
CA GLY A 316 3.02 -13.17 22.49
C GLY A 316 2.06 -12.73 21.39
N LEU A 317 2.45 -12.91 20.12
CA LEU A 317 1.60 -12.59 18.98
C LEU A 317 0.52 -13.67 18.80
N LYS A 318 -0.75 -13.28 18.86
CA LYS A 318 -1.88 -14.18 18.56
C LYS A 318 -2.22 -14.08 17.09
N VAL A 319 -1.74 -15.02 16.28
CA VAL A 319 -2.03 -15.02 14.84
C VAL A 319 -3.35 -15.74 14.55
N SER A 320 -4.31 -15.01 13.99
CA SER A 320 -5.50 -15.57 13.36
C SER A 320 -5.13 -16.03 11.95
N ILE A 321 -4.61 -17.25 11.80
CA ILE A 321 -4.33 -17.81 10.47
C ILE A 321 -5.67 -18.24 9.87
N THR A 322 -6.13 -17.50 8.86
CA THR A 322 -7.27 -17.97 8.06
C THR A 322 -6.71 -18.86 6.97
N LYS A 323 -6.76 -20.17 7.19
CA LYS A 323 -6.28 -21.14 6.19
C LYS A 323 -7.36 -21.33 5.13
N ILE A 324 -7.10 -20.81 3.93
CA ILE A 324 -7.89 -21.13 2.73
C ILE A 324 -7.25 -22.34 2.06
N ASP A 325 -8.05 -23.34 1.67
CA ASP A 325 -7.56 -24.59 1.09
C ASP A 325 -7.21 -24.43 -0.40
N ILE A 326 -6.13 -23.70 -0.66
CA ILE A 326 -5.54 -23.48 -1.99
C ILE A 326 -4.05 -23.86 -1.98
N PRO A 327 -3.46 -24.21 -3.14
CA PRO A 327 -2.06 -24.66 -3.19
C PRO A 327 -1.04 -23.51 -3.12
N LEU A 328 -1.50 -22.26 -3.07
CA LEU A 328 -0.66 -21.06 -3.00
C LEU A 328 -0.78 -20.40 -1.63
N SER A 329 0.23 -19.64 -1.25
CA SER A 329 0.15 -18.79 -0.08
C SER A 329 -0.86 -17.67 -0.30
N PHE A 330 -1.52 -17.28 0.79
CA PHE A 330 -2.59 -16.30 0.79
C PHE A 330 -2.39 -15.28 1.89
N GLY A 331 -2.47 -13.99 1.56
CA GLY A 331 -2.49 -12.91 2.54
C GLY A 331 -2.21 -11.52 1.95
N PRO A 332 -2.49 -10.46 2.73
CA PRO A 332 -2.21 -9.06 2.36
C PRO A 332 -0.78 -8.78 1.89
N ALA A 333 0.21 -9.57 2.32
CA ALA A 333 1.60 -9.40 1.90
C ALA A 333 1.82 -9.59 0.38
N PHE A 334 0.93 -10.32 -0.30
CA PHE A 334 1.04 -10.61 -1.73
C PHE A 334 0.28 -9.61 -2.63
N GLU A 335 -0.53 -8.71 -2.05
CA GLU A 335 -1.38 -7.78 -2.80
C GLU A 335 -0.60 -6.88 -3.76
N GLY A 336 0.61 -6.50 -3.37
CA GLY A 336 1.49 -5.61 -4.12
C GLY A 336 2.37 -6.29 -5.18
N GLU A 337 2.27 -7.61 -5.36
CA GLU A 337 3.08 -8.34 -6.35
C GLU A 337 2.77 -7.85 -7.77
N ARG A 338 3.83 -7.69 -8.58
CA ARG A 338 3.70 -7.19 -9.96
C ARG A 338 4.12 -8.26 -10.95
N ILE A 339 3.17 -8.76 -11.73
CA ILE A 339 3.45 -9.74 -12.77
C ILE A 339 3.86 -9.02 -14.06
N ARG A 340 5.17 -8.99 -14.30
CA ARG A 340 5.79 -8.43 -15.51
C ARG A 340 5.69 -9.43 -16.66
N LYS A 341 5.99 -8.96 -17.87
CA LYS A 341 5.84 -9.76 -19.11
C LYS A 341 6.67 -11.04 -19.10
N ASP A 342 7.86 -11.02 -18.50
CA ASP A 342 8.77 -12.17 -18.50
C ASP A 342 8.29 -13.29 -17.55
N ASP A 343 7.61 -12.91 -16.47
CA ASP A 343 7.03 -13.82 -15.46
C ASP A 343 5.57 -14.21 -15.76
N LEU A 344 4.95 -13.57 -16.76
CA LEU A 344 3.56 -13.76 -17.13
C LEU A 344 3.36 -15.13 -17.79
N PHE A 345 2.43 -15.92 -17.27
CA PHE A 345 1.95 -17.12 -17.94
C PHE A 345 0.79 -16.81 -18.90
N MET A 346 -0.23 -16.10 -18.41
CA MET A 346 -1.38 -15.66 -19.22
C MET A 346 -2.06 -14.44 -18.63
N GLU A 347 -2.87 -13.76 -19.44
CA GLU A 347 -3.73 -12.66 -19.01
C GLU A 347 -5.19 -12.84 -19.50
N MET A 348 -6.15 -12.38 -18.71
CA MET A 348 -7.59 -12.42 -19.00
C MET A 348 -8.23 -11.07 -18.70
N GLY A 349 -9.04 -10.52 -19.59
CA GLY A 349 -9.59 -9.16 -19.47
C GLY A 349 -8.63 -8.07 -19.96
N GLY A 350 -8.72 -6.88 -19.36
CA GLY A 350 -7.80 -5.76 -19.62
C GLY A 350 -7.79 -5.25 -21.07
N GLY A 351 -8.91 -5.39 -21.78
CA GLY A 351 -9.04 -5.07 -23.21
C GLY A 351 -8.32 -6.05 -24.16
N ARG A 352 -7.72 -7.14 -23.63
CA ARG A 352 -7.07 -8.20 -24.41
C ARG A 352 -8.04 -9.32 -24.76
N THR A 353 -8.88 -9.69 -23.80
CA THR A 353 -10.00 -10.61 -23.94
C THR A 353 -11.20 -10.07 -23.18
N THR A 354 -12.39 -10.62 -23.39
CA THR A 354 -13.58 -10.27 -22.61
C THR A 354 -13.39 -10.72 -21.17
N GLY A 355 -13.58 -9.82 -20.21
CA GLY A 355 -13.48 -10.11 -18.78
C GLY A 355 -14.64 -9.48 -18.02
N VAL A 356 -15.29 -10.23 -17.14
CA VAL A 356 -16.34 -9.71 -16.27
C VAL A 356 -16.32 -10.37 -14.90
N GLU A 357 -16.49 -9.58 -13.86
CA GLU A 357 -16.77 -10.06 -12.52
C GLU A 357 -18.05 -9.42 -12.02
N VAL A 358 -18.98 -10.20 -11.46
CA VAL A 358 -20.26 -9.68 -10.98
C VAL A 358 -20.72 -10.48 -9.77
N LEU A 359 -21.24 -9.79 -8.77
CA LEU A 359 -21.91 -10.41 -7.63
C LEU A 359 -23.42 -10.14 -7.71
N VAL A 360 -24.25 -11.15 -7.48
CA VAL A 360 -25.71 -11.01 -7.44
C VAL A 360 -26.30 -11.72 -6.22
N SER A 361 -27.32 -11.12 -5.63
CA SER A 361 -28.13 -11.75 -4.60
C SER A 361 -29.17 -12.70 -5.21
N LYS A 362 -29.44 -13.80 -4.50
CA LYS A 362 -30.37 -14.87 -4.88
C LYS A 362 -31.18 -15.34 -3.67
N GLU A 363 -32.27 -16.05 -3.93
CA GLU A 363 -33.02 -16.68 -2.85
C GLU A 363 -32.22 -17.83 -2.22
N MET A 364 -32.50 -18.11 -0.94
CA MET A 364 -31.71 -19.04 -0.14
C MET A 364 -31.68 -20.47 -0.69
N ASP A 365 -32.70 -20.88 -1.45
CA ASP A 365 -32.83 -22.19 -2.09
C ASP A 365 -32.19 -22.26 -3.49
N GLU A 366 -31.84 -21.13 -4.08
CA GLU A 366 -31.15 -21.06 -5.37
C GLU A 366 -29.61 -21.16 -5.23
N VAL A 367 -29.08 -20.96 -4.01
CA VAL A 367 -27.64 -20.95 -3.73
C VAL A 367 -27.23 -22.20 -2.96
N GLU A 368 -26.25 -22.93 -3.52
CA GLU A 368 -25.55 -24.01 -2.84
C GLU A 368 -24.24 -23.49 -2.24
N ASP A 369 -24.19 -23.40 -0.91
CA ASP A 369 -23.03 -22.83 -0.23
C ASP A 369 -21.75 -23.65 -0.47
N GLY A 370 -20.67 -22.95 -0.83
CA GLY A 370 -19.37 -23.57 -1.12
C GLY A 370 -19.25 -24.19 -2.50
N LEU A 371 -20.30 -24.15 -3.33
CA LEU A 371 -20.24 -24.67 -4.69
C LEU A 371 -19.36 -23.75 -5.57
N VAL A 372 -18.28 -24.31 -6.09
CA VAL A 372 -17.41 -23.66 -7.08
C VAL A 372 -17.40 -24.47 -8.36
N THR A 373 -17.89 -23.88 -9.46
CA THR A 373 -17.93 -24.51 -10.78
C THR A 373 -17.05 -23.79 -11.77
N ILE A 374 -16.33 -24.55 -12.60
CA ILE A 374 -15.58 -24.03 -13.76
C ILE A 374 -16.24 -24.57 -15.02
N ASP A 375 -16.57 -23.69 -15.96
CA ASP A 375 -17.00 -24.07 -17.31
C ASP A 375 -16.02 -23.56 -18.38
N GLY A 376 -15.28 -24.47 -19.00
CA GLY A 376 -14.24 -24.16 -19.99
C GLY A 376 -12.86 -24.66 -19.58
N PRO A 377 -11.83 -24.36 -20.39
CA PRO A 377 -10.45 -24.70 -20.06
C PRO A 377 -9.99 -24.07 -18.75
N ASP A 378 -9.33 -24.87 -17.92
CA ASP A 378 -8.63 -24.42 -16.71
C ASP A 378 -7.10 -24.44 -16.97
N MET A 379 -6.31 -24.05 -15.98
CA MET A 379 -4.86 -23.87 -16.08
C MET A 379 -4.11 -25.09 -16.64
N SER A 380 -4.57 -26.32 -16.35
CA SER A 380 -3.95 -27.55 -16.86
C SER A 380 -4.08 -27.76 -18.38
N ASP A 381 -5.05 -27.09 -19.01
CA ASP A 381 -5.39 -27.29 -20.42
C ASP A 381 -4.82 -26.22 -21.34
N ILE A 382 -4.09 -25.24 -20.78
CA ILE A 382 -3.70 -23.99 -21.45
C ILE A 382 -2.18 -23.93 -21.58
N LYS A 383 -1.70 -23.33 -22.68
CA LYS A 383 -0.28 -23.06 -22.89
C LYS A 383 0.08 -21.63 -22.49
N GLU A 384 1.34 -21.41 -22.13
CA GLU A 384 1.87 -20.07 -21.88
C GLU A 384 1.55 -19.13 -23.05
N GLY A 385 1.04 -17.93 -22.73
CA GLY A 385 0.63 -16.89 -23.66
C GLY A 385 -0.76 -17.07 -24.28
N GLN A 386 -1.47 -18.16 -23.98
CA GLN A 386 -2.84 -18.36 -24.45
C GLN A 386 -3.84 -17.64 -23.54
N ASN A 387 -4.17 -16.39 -23.90
CA ASN A 387 -5.16 -15.59 -23.18
C ASN A 387 -6.58 -16.14 -23.41
N LEU A 388 -7.41 -16.13 -22.36
CA LEU A 388 -8.80 -16.58 -22.40
C LEU A 388 -9.75 -15.45 -21.99
N PRO A 389 -11.02 -15.48 -22.47
CA PRO A 389 -12.06 -14.70 -21.82
C PRO A 389 -12.34 -15.27 -20.43
N ILE A 390 -12.86 -14.45 -19.53
CA ILE A 390 -13.24 -14.91 -18.18
C ILE A 390 -14.52 -14.23 -17.69
N SER A 391 -15.35 -15.01 -17.01
CA SER A 391 -16.42 -14.50 -16.16
C SER A 391 -16.30 -15.06 -14.75
N ILE A 392 -16.46 -14.20 -13.75
CA ILE A 392 -16.53 -14.56 -12.33
C ILE A 392 -17.91 -14.12 -11.83
N LEU A 393 -18.86 -15.04 -11.79
CA LEU A 393 -20.21 -14.80 -11.26
C LEU A 393 -20.28 -15.35 -9.84
N VAL A 394 -20.49 -14.47 -8.87
CA VAL A 394 -20.70 -14.85 -7.47
C VAL A 394 -22.17 -14.67 -7.11
N GLU A 395 -22.82 -15.75 -6.71
CA GLU A 395 -24.19 -15.74 -6.24
C GLU A 395 -24.19 -15.85 -4.72
N VAL A 396 -24.87 -14.92 -4.05
CA VAL A 396 -24.93 -14.87 -2.59
C VAL A 396 -26.36 -14.91 -2.08
N ALA A 397 -26.56 -15.50 -0.91
CA ALA A 397 -27.81 -15.43 -0.18
C ALA A 397 -27.54 -15.14 1.30
N GLY A 398 -28.41 -14.35 1.91
CA GLY A 398 -28.30 -14.00 3.32
C GLY A 398 -29.57 -13.34 3.82
N ARG A 399 -29.95 -13.55 5.08
CA ARG A 399 -31.18 -12.96 5.64
C ARG A 399 -31.16 -11.44 5.70
N GLU A 400 -29.99 -10.87 5.96
CA GLU A 400 -29.75 -9.43 6.00
C GLU A 400 -29.16 -8.92 4.68
N MET A 401 -29.00 -9.80 3.67
CA MET A 401 -28.46 -9.41 2.37
C MET A 401 -29.46 -8.52 1.63
N GLN A 402 -28.96 -7.43 1.06
CA GLN A 402 -29.73 -6.48 0.26
C GLN A 402 -29.01 -6.24 -1.05
N SER A 403 -29.75 -5.91 -2.10
CA SER A 403 -29.19 -5.59 -3.42
C SER A 403 -28.20 -4.41 -3.38
N ASP A 404 -28.27 -3.57 -2.33
CA ASP A 404 -27.39 -2.42 -2.12
C ASP A 404 -26.03 -2.82 -1.53
N PHE A 405 -25.91 -4.03 -0.97
CA PHE A 405 -24.63 -4.55 -0.48
C PHE A 405 -23.82 -5.22 -1.57
N GLU A 406 -24.44 -5.64 -2.67
CA GLU A 406 -23.76 -6.34 -3.75
C GLU A 406 -22.50 -5.62 -4.29
N PRO A 407 -22.51 -4.32 -4.63
CA PRO A 407 -21.31 -3.64 -5.10
C PRO A 407 -20.18 -3.58 -4.06
N ILE A 408 -20.51 -3.61 -2.77
CA ILE A 408 -19.53 -3.59 -1.67
C ILE A 408 -18.77 -4.92 -1.61
N LEU A 409 -19.51 -6.02 -1.73
CA LEU A 409 -18.94 -7.37 -1.74
C LEU A 409 -18.18 -7.62 -3.06
N GLU A 410 -18.72 -7.17 -4.19
CA GLU A 410 -18.07 -7.28 -5.51
C GLU A 410 -16.71 -6.58 -5.53
N ARG A 411 -16.58 -5.42 -4.86
CA ARG A 411 -15.29 -4.72 -4.79
C ARG A 411 -14.20 -5.53 -4.11
N GLN A 412 -14.56 -6.36 -3.13
CA GLN A 412 -13.58 -7.15 -2.40
C GLN A 412 -12.85 -8.13 -3.30
N PHE A 413 -13.40 -8.49 -4.47
CA PHE A 413 -12.74 -9.38 -5.41
C PHE A 413 -11.34 -8.88 -5.77
N HIS A 414 -11.18 -7.55 -5.89
CA HIS A 414 -9.88 -6.96 -6.14
C HIS A 414 -8.86 -7.30 -5.04
N HIS A 415 -9.18 -7.09 -3.77
CA HIS A 415 -8.24 -7.40 -2.69
C HIS A 415 -8.05 -8.90 -2.53
N LEU A 416 -9.15 -9.65 -2.48
CA LEU A 416 -9.15 -11.08 -2.19
C LEU A 416 -8.41 -11.88 -3.27
N ILE A 417 -8.53 -11.51 -4.55
CA ILE A 417 -7.78 -12.16 -5.63
C ILE A 417 -6.29 -11.78 -5.58
N ASN A 418 -5.96 -10.51 -5.30
CA ASN A 418 -4.56 -10.07 -5.16
C ASN A 418 -3.86 -10.64 -3.91
N TYR A 419 -4.61 -11.12 -2.90
CA TYR A 419 -4.01 -11.80 -1.75
C TYR A 419 -3.46 -13.18 -2.10
N VAL A 420 -3.81 -13.74 -3.27
CA VAL A 420 -3.25 -15.01 -3.74
C VAL A 420 -1.89 -14.75 -4.37
N GLN A 421 -0.84 -15.38 -3.82
CA GLN A 421 0.52 -15.23 -4.34
C GLN A 421 0.61 -15.57 -5.83
N GLY A 422 1.29 -14.72 -6.62
CA GLY A 422 1.51 -14.92 -8.05
C GLY A 422 0.30 -14.64 -8.93
N ILE A 423 -0.76 -14.02 -8.39
CA ILE A 423 -1.95 -13.56 -9.11
C ILE A 423 -2.08 -12.05 -8.96
N MET A 424 -2.42 -11.35 -10.05
CA MET A 424 -2.62 -9.91 -10.04
C MET A 424 -3.98 -9.57 -10.67
N HIS A 425 -4.85 -8.91 -9.92
CA HIS A 425 -6.16 -8.43 -10.36
C HIS A 425 -6.21 -6.89 -10.37
N ILE A 426 -6.64 -6.29 -11.47
CA ILE A 426 -6.83 -4.83 -11.58
C ILE A 426 -8.18 -4.56 -12.24
N GLY A 427 -8.81 -3.44 -11.92
CA GLY A 427 -10.08 -3.04 -12.51
C GLY A 427 -11.25 -3.48 -11.63
N GLN A 428 -12.40 -3.66 -12.28
CA GLN A 428 -13.69 -3.96 -11.66
C GLN A 428 -14.71 -4.32 -12.74
N ARG A 429 -15.89 -4.84 -12.36
CA ARG A 429 -17.04 -5.03 -13.25
C ARG A 429 -16.61 -5.76 -14.55
N ASN A 430 -16.97 -5.23 -15.71
CA ASN A 430 -16.62 -5.76 -17.04
C ASN A 430 -15.34 -5.15 -17.64
N ILE A 431 -14.54 -4.44 -16.84
CA ILE A 431 -13.22 -3.90 -17.23
C ILE A 431 -12.09 -4.47 -16.36
N MET A 432 -12.37 -5.57 -15.67
CA MET A 432 -11.38 -6.30 -14.87
C MET A 432 -10.23 -6.82 -15.74
N TRP A 433 -9.10 -7.09 -15.09
CA TRP A 433 -7.90 -7.63 -15.70
C TRP A 433 -7.15 -8.52 -14.70
N ILE A 434 -6.99 -9.80 -15.05
CA ILE A 434 -6.24 -10.78 -14.27
C ILE A 434 -4.97 -11.14 -15.03
N ARG A 435 -3.84 -11.13 -14.33
CA ARG A 435 -2.58 -11.75 -14.77
C ARG A 435 -2.23 -12.90 -13.83
N ILE A 436 -1.70 -13.96 -14.42
CA ILE A 436 -1.28 -15.17 -13.72
C ILE A 436 0.20 -15.39 -14.00
N GLY A 437 1.01 -15.54 -12.95
CA GLY A 437 2.45 -15.76 -13.07
C GLY A 437 2.81 -17.23 -13.29
N LYS A 438 3.97 -17.49 -13.89
CA LYS A 438 4.48 -18.86 -14.14
C LYS A 438 4.63 -19.67 -12.85
N ALA A 439 5.13 -19.04 -11.79
CA ALA A 439 5.31 -19.67 -10.49
C ALA A 439 3.99 -20.14 -9.85
N ALA A 440 2.87 -19.45 -10.11
CA ALA A 440 1.54 -19.87 -9.63
C ALA A 440 1.10 -21.18 -10.30
N ILE A 441 1.36 -21.32 -11.60
CA ILE A 441 1.05 -22.53 -12.37
C ILE A 441 1.90 -23.72 -11.90
N GLU A 442 3.18 -23.52 -11.64
CA GLU A 442 4.08 -24.55 -11.12
C GLU A 442 3.63 -25.09 -9.75
N LYS A 443 3.03 -24.22 -8.91
CA LYS A 443 2.42 -24.59 -7.62
C LYS A 443 1.06 -25.27 -7.77
N GLY A 444 0.49 -25.34 -8.98
CA GLY A 444 -0.78 -26.01 -9.25
C GLY A 444 -2.01 -25.12 -9.09
N PHE A 445 -1.88 -23.81 -9.31
CA PHE A 445 -3.03 -22.89 -9.36
C PHE A 445 -4.11 -23.37 -10.32
N SER A 446 -5.36 -23.31 -9.87
CA SER A 446 -6.57 -23.51 -10.66
C SER A 446 -7.47 -22.29 -10.53
N LEU A 447 -8.28 -21.99 -11.54
CA LEU A 447 -9.33 -20.97 -11.40
C LEU A 447 -10.30 -21.29 -10.26
N LYS A 448 -10.42 -22.56 -9.86
CA LYS A 448 -11.23 -22.99 -8.71
C LYS A 448 -10.77 -22.34 -7.42
N ASP A 449 -9.47 -22.05 -7.31
CA ASP A 449 -8.88 -21.45 -6.12
C ASP A 449 -9.36 -20.02 -5.92
N ILE A 450 -9.63 -19.26 -7.00
CA ILE A 450 -10.32 -17.96 -6.91
C ILE A 450 -11.69 -18.15 -6.25
N GLY A 451 -12.47 -19.13 -6.69
CA GLY A 451 -13.81 -19.38 -6.12
C GLY A 451 -13.77 -19.79 -4.64
N LYS A 452 -12.79 -20.61 -4.24
CA LYS A 452 -12.58 -20.98 -2.84
C LYS A 452 -12.20 -19.78 -1.98
N VAL A 453 -11.34 -18.91 -2.49
CA VAL A 453 -10.92 -17.67 -1.81
C VAL A 453 -12.11 -16.76 -1.61
N LEU A 454 -12.88 -16.48 -2.67
CA LEU A 454 -14.07 -15.63 -2.60
C LEU A 454 -15.11 -16.19 -1.63
N HIS A 455 -15.42 -17.50 -1.69
CA HIS A 455 -16.32 -18.15 -0.73
C HIS A 455 -15.83 -17.98 0.72
N GLY A 456 -14.60 -18.40 1.02
CA GLY A 456 -14.10 -18.41 2.39
C GLY A 456 -13.97 -17.02 3.00
N LYS A 457 -13.51 -16.04 2.21
CA LYS A 457 -13.25 -14.68 2.70
C LYS A 457 -14.50 -13.81 2.79
N LEU A 458 -15.43 -13.92 1.84
CA LEU A 458 -16.71 -13.21 1.96
C LEU A 458 -17.49 -13.72 3.18
N HIS A 459 -17.48 -15.01 3.45
CA HIS A 459 -18.06 -15.57 4.68
C HIS A 459 -17.38 -15.04 5.94
N GLN A 460 -16.06 -15.00 5.95
CA GLN A 460 -15.31 -14.53 7.11
C GLN A 460 -15.57 -13.05 7.42
N GLU A 461 -15.55 -12.19 6.40
CA GLU A 461 -15.61 -10.74 6.57
C GLU A 461 -17.04 -10.20 6.63
N PHE A 462 -17.98 -10.87 5.95
CA PHE A 462 -19.36 -10.41 5.78
C PHE A 462 -20.40 -11.42 6.26
N GLY A 463 -20.01 -12.43 7.07
CA GLY A 463 -20.91 -13.47 7.58
C GLY A 463 -22.03 -12.96 8.51
N ALA A 464 -22.01 -11.69 8.89
CA ALA A 464 -23.15 -11.04 9.56
C ALA A 464 -24.32 -10.75 8.60
N ILE A 465 -24.04 -10.66 7.31
CA ILE A 465 -24.99 -10.26 6.25
C ILE A 465 -25.27 -11.44 5.31
N LEU A 466 -24.26 -12.27 5.10
CA LEU A 466 -24.24 -13.33 4.11
C LEU A 466 -24.26 -14.70 4.79
N ASP A 467 -25.14 -15.59 4.31
CA ASP A 467 -25.29 -16.96 4.82
C ASP A 467 -24.76 -18.03 3.84
N LYS A 468 -24.74 -17.75 2.52
CA LYS A 468 -24.29 -18.68 1.48
C LYS A 468 -23.58 -17.98 0.34
N VAL A 469 -22.49 -18.57 -0.17
CA VAL A 469 -21.79 -18.13 -1.39
C VAL A 469 -21.63 -19.29 -2.36
N GLN A 470 -21.97 -19.06 -3.61
CA GLN A 470 -21.69 -19.93 -4.74
C GLN A 470 -20.89 -19.15 -5.79
N VAL A 471 -19.86 -19.77 -6.38
CA VAL A 471 -19.01 -19.13 -7.39
C VAL A 471 -19.02 -19.92 -8.69
N LYS A 472 -19.35 -19.23 -9.79
CA LYS A 472 -19.36 -19.78 -11.15
C LYS A 472 -18.31 -19.05 -11.98
N ILE A 473 -17.30 -19.77 -12.44
CA ILE A 473 -16.25 -19.24 -13.30
C ILE A 473 -16.40 -19.87 -14.68
N SER A 474 -16.35 -19.06 -15.74
CA SER A 474 -16.34 -19.57 -17.11
C SER A 474 -15.26 -18.93 -17.96
N THR A 475 -14.63 -19.75 -18.80
CA THR A 475 -13.61 -19.36 -19.78
C THR A 475 -14.04 -19.62 -21.22
N LYS A 476 -15.32 -20.00 -21.43
CA LYS A 476 -15.93 -20.14 -22.76
C LYS A 476 -16.58 -18.82 -23.18
N GLN A 477 -16.22 -18.32 -24.37
CA GLN A 477 -16.72 -17.04 -24.87
C GLN A 477 -18.26 -16.92 -24.80
N GLU A 478 -19.00 -17.94 -25.24
CA GLU A 478 -20.47 -17.91 -25.25
C GLU A 478 -21.08 -17.76 -23.84
N GLU A 479 -20.50 -18.40 -22.83
CA GLU A 479 -20.98 -18.26 -21.45
C GLU A 479 -20.51 -16.95 -20.82
N VAL A 480 -19.29 -16.50 -21.13
CA VAL A 480 -18.79 -15.19 -20.71
C VAL A 480 -19.69 -14.08 -21.25
N ASP A 481 -20.11 -14.16 -22.52
CA ASP A 481 -21.01 -13.17 -23.13
C ASP A 481 -22.39 -13.14 -22.45
N LYS A 482 -22.93 -14.31 -22.04
CA LYS A 482 -24.17 -14.35 -21.24
C LYS A 482 -24.03 -13.66 -19.90
N VAL A 483 -22.92 -13.89 -19.20
CA VAL A 483 -22.64 -13.22 -17.92
C VAL A 483 -22.41 -11.72 -18.12
N VAL A 484 -21.77 -11.31 -19.22
CA VAL A 484 -21.62 -9.89 -19.57
C VAL A 484 -22.99 -9.22 -19.74
N GLU A 485 -23.94 -9.85 -20.44
CA GLU A 485 -25.29 -9.30 -20.61
C GLU A 485 -26.06 -9.21 -19.29
N LEU A 486 -25.97 -10.25 -18.44
CA LEU A 486 -26.50 -10.20 -17.07
C LEU A 486 -25.89 -9.03 -16.28
N ALA A 487 -24.56 -8.94 -16.29
CA ALA A 487 -23.81 -7.94 -15.55
C ALA A 487 -24.14 -6.52 -16.00
N LYS A 488 -24.26 -6.27 -17.32
CA LYS A 488 -24.72 -4.98 -17.85
C LYS A 488 -26.08 -4.56 -17.29
N GLY A 489 -27.02 -5.51 -17.20
CA GLY A 489 -28.34 -5.26 -16.59
C GLY A 489 -28.22 -4.84 -15.13
N VAL A 490 -27.45 -5.61 -14.34
CA VAL A 490 -27.18 -5.33 -12.92
C VAL A 490 -26.50 -3.97 -12.74
N TYR A 491 -25.46 -3.67 -13.51
CA TYR A 491 -24.75 -2.39 -13.43
C TYR A 491 -25.65 -1.23 -13.82
N THR A 492 -26.47 -1.38 -14.86
CA THR A 492 -27.43 -0.35 -15.26
C THR A 492 -28.42 -0.06 -14.13
N GLU A 493 -28.95 -1.09 -13.47
CA GLU A 493 -29.86 -0.93 -12.34
C GLU A 493 -29.17 -0.22 -11.16
N ARG A 494 -27.96 -0.64 -10.79
CA ARG A 494 -27.16 0.00 -9.74
C ARG A 494 -26.89 1.47 -10.04
N ASP A 495 -26.53 1.78 -11.28
CA ASP A 495 -26.25 3.15 -11.72
C ASP A 495 -27.53 4.03 -11.72
N LEU A 496 -28.72 3.44 -11.91
CA LEU A 496 -30.01 4.14 -11.86
C LEU A 496 -30.55 4.37 -10.43
N ARG A 497 -30.08 3.62 -9.42
CA ARG A 497 -30.57 3.73 -8.03
C ARG A 497 -30.27 5.07 -7.35
N LEU A 498 -29.34 5.87 -7.89
CA LEU A 498 -29.02 7.22 -7.38
C LEU A 498 -30.23 8.19 -7.40
N GLY A 499 -31.33 7.84 -8.07
CA GLY A 499 -32.62 8.51 -7.92
C GLY A 499 -32.57 10.00 -8.32
N ASN A 500 -33.23 10.84 -7.54
CA ASN A 500 -33.23 12.32 -7.69
C ASN A 500 -32.27 13.00 -6.69
N MET A 501 -31.32 12.27 -6.13
CA MET A 501 -30.37 12.82 -5.16
C MET A 501 -29.40 13.77 -5.86
N THR A 502 -29.18 14.95 -5.31
CA THR A 502 -28.17 15.90 -5.81
C THR A 502 -27.23 16.32 -4.69
N ASP A 503 -26.11 16.93 -5.05
CA ASP A 503 -25.12 17.40 -4.06
C ASP A 503 -25.70 18.55 -3.19
N GLU A 504 -26.74 19.24 -3.65
CA GLU A 504 -27.49 20.22 -2.85
C GLU A 504 -28.44 19.57 -1.84
N THR A 505 -29.10 18.46 -2.18
CA THR A 505 -30.14 17.87 -1.32
C THR A 505 -29.57 17.05 -0.18
N GLU A 506 -28.35 16.53 -0.33
CA GLU A 506 -27.71 15.69 0.67
C GLU A 506 -26.75 16.46 1.57
N GLU A 507 -26.90 16.32 2.89
CA GLU A 507 -26.02 16.96 3.87
C GLU A 507 -24.80 16.09 4.25
N VAL A 508 -24.82 14.82 3.86
CA VAL A 508 -23.75 13.86 4.15
C VAL A 508 -23.19 13.33 2.84
N PHE A 509 -21.87 13.38 2.69
CA PHE A 509 -21.14 12.66 1.65
C PHE A 509 -20.37 11.48 2.26
N TYR A 510 -19.68 10.70 1.43
CA TYR A 510 -18.88 9.58 1.92
C TYR A 510 -17.46 9.67 1.41
N SER A 511 -16.51 9.38 2.29
CA SER A 511 -15.13 9.14 1.90
C SER A 511 -14.94 7.71 1.40
N CYS A 512 -13.84 7.47 0.70
CA CYS A 512 -13.28 6.15 0.49
C CYS A 512 -11.75 6.23 0.58
N THR A 513 -11.18 5.54 1.57
CA THR A 513 -9.72 5.44 1.81
C THR A 513 -9.14 4.08 1.42
N LEU A 514 -9.93 3.22 0.77
CA LEU A 514 -9.53 1.85 0.41
C LEU A 514 -8.26 1.80 -0.45
N CYS A 515 -8.07 2.76 -1.36
CA CYS A 515 -6.88 2.84 -2.20
C CYS A 515 -5.63 3.40 -1.49
N GLN A 516 -5.69 3.72 -0.19
CA GLN A 516 -4.53 4.18 0.56
C GLN A 516 -3.44 3.12 0.73
N SER A 517 -3.76 1.84 0.50
CA SER A 517 -2.78 0.74 0.45
C SER A 517 -1.66 0.99 -0.57
N PHE A 518 -1.96 1.67 -1.68
CA PHE A 518 -0.98 2.04 -2.71
C PHE A 518 -0.85 3.55 -2.98
N ALA A 519 -1.84 4.37 -2.59
CA ALA A 519 -1.82 5.84 -2.71
C ALA A 519 -2.12 6.53 -1.35
N PRO A 520 -1.12 6.67 -0.45
CA PRO A 520 -1.35 6.93 0.98
C PRO A 520 -2.04 8.25 1.32
N SER A 521 -1.82 9.29 0.51
CA SER A 521 -2.43 10.62 0.68
C SER A 521 -3.77 10.76 -0.05
N HIS A 522 -4.20 9.72 -0.78
CA HIS A 522 -5.43 9.78 -1.54
C HIS A 522 -6.65 9.59 -0.66
N VAL A 523 -7.68 10.41 -0.91
CA VAL A 523 -9.01 10.28 -0.32
C VAL A 523 -10.00 10.53 -1.44
N CYS A 524 -10.82 9.54 -1.79
CA CYS A 524 -11.97 9.77 -2.67
C CYS A 524 -13.09 10.39 -1.84
N VAL A 525 -13.67 11.49 -2.32
CA VAL A 525 -14.93 12.04 -1.80
C VAL A 525 -16.03 11.69 -2.80
N ILE A 526 -17.02 10.95 -2.34
CA ILE A 526 -18.10 10.41 -3.16
C ILE A 526 -19.38 11.18 -2.82
N THR A 527 -19.94 11.82 -3.83
CA THR A 527 -21.19 12.58 -3.75
C THR A 527 -22.25 11.93 -4.65
N PRO A 528 -23.54 12.26 -4.49
CA PRO A 528 -24.57 11.78 -5.41
C PRO A 528 -24.25 12.04 -6.88
N GLU A 529 -23.66 13.19 -7.21
CA GLU A 529 -23.34 13.60 -8.58
C GLU A 529 -21.88 13.40 -8.97
N ARG A 530 -21.05 12.86 -8.05
CA ARG A 530 -19.64 12.52 -8.28
C ARG A 530 -19.31 11.15 -7.71
N VAL A 531 -19.49 10.14 -8.56
CA VAL A 531 -19.10 8.74 -8.30
C VAL A 531 -17.59 8.65 -8.08
N GLY A 532 -17.15 7.76 -7.19
CA GLY A 532 -15.73 7.48 -6.98
C GLY A 532 -15.04 7.16 -8.31
N MET A 533 -13.83 7.66 -8.51
CA MET A 533 -13.15 7.62 -9.82
C MET A 533 -12.93 6.21 -10.37
N CYS A 534 -12.94 5.19 -9.49
CA CYS A 534 -12.92 3.79 -9.90
C CYS A 534 -14.15 3.43 -10.75
N GLY A 535 -15.30 4.09 -10.55
CA GLY A 535 -16.58 3.78 -11.18
C GLY A 535 -17.43 2.76 -10.42
N ALA A 536 -16.89 2.12 -9.37
CA ALA A 536 -17.57 1.05 -8.63
C ALA A 536 -18.35 1.55 -7.42
N TYR A 537 -17.94 2.66 -6.81
CA TYR A 537 -18.59 3.21 -5.61
C TYR A 537 -19.30 4.51 -5.94
N ASN A 538 -20.61 4.47 -5.85
CA ASN A 538 -21.45 5.66 -5.78
C ASN A 538 -21.76 6.03 -4.31
N TRP A 539 -22.58 7.06 -4.11
CA TRP A 539 -22.92 7.55 -2.77
C TRP A 539 -23.66 6.52 -1.91
N LEU A 540 -24.58 5.75 -2.50
CA LEU A 540 -25.32 4.69 -1.79
C LEU A 540 -24.38 3.58 -1.34
N ASP A 541 -23.37 3.27 -2.16
CA ASP A 541 -22.35 2.28 -1.83
C ASP A 541 -21.50 2.74 -0.63
N GLY A 542 -21.13 4.03 -0.57
CA GLY A 542 -20.45 4.61 0.59
C GLY A 542 -21.27 4.45 1.88
N LYS A 543 -22.57 4.72 1.80
CA LYS A 543 -23.53 4.55 2.91
C LYS A 543 -23.65 3.11 3.34
N ALA A 544 -23.86 2.20 2.39
CA ALA A 544 -23.97 0.77 2.63
C ALA A 544 -22.71 0.23 3.30
N SER A 545 -21.53 0.53 2.75
CA SER A 545 -20.24 0.11 3.30
C SER A 545 -20.05 0.52 4.76
N PHE A 546 -20.40 1.77 5.11
CA PHE A 546 -20.35 2.24 6.50
C PHE A 546 -21.33 1.51 7.42
N GLN A 547 -22.54 1.17 6.94
CA GLN A 547 -23.51 0.38 7.70
C GLN A 547 -23.00 -1.03 8.00
N ILE A 548 -22.32 -1.65 7.03
CA ILE A 548 -21.72 -2.98 7.17
C ILE A 548 -20.55 -2.94 8.15
N ASN A 549 -19.64 -1.96 7.99
CA ASN A 549 -18.45 -1.82 8.79
C ASN A 549 -18.21 -0.35 9.16
N PRO A 550 -18.69 0.10 10.34
CA PRO A 550 -18.50 1.49 10.78
C PRO A 550 -17.03 1.90 10.97
N THR A 551 -16.13 0.93 11.13
CA THR A 551 -14.68 1.15 11.23
C THR A 551 -13.95 0.97 9.89
N GLY A 552 -14.71 0.77 8.80
CA GLY A 552 -14.18 0.52 7.46
C GLY A 552 -13.67 1.78 6.74
N PRO A 553 -13.23 1.63 5.48
CA PRO A 553 -12.63 2.70 4.70
C PRO A 553 -13.62 3.76 4.19
N ASN A 554 -14.93 3.52 4.32
CA ASN A 554 -15.97 4.45 3.95
C ASN A 554 -16.53 5.12 5.19
N GLN A 555 -16.23 6.40 5.37
CA GLN A 555 -16.69 7.19 6.51
C GLN A 555 -17.62 8.32 6.04
N PRO A 556 -18.71 8.59 6.77
CA PRO A 556 -19.56 9.74 6.46
C PRO A 556 -18.80 11.04 6.66
N ILE A 557 -19.04 11.99 5.78
CA ILE A 557 -18.52 13.35 5.82
C ILE A 557 -19.71 14.28 5.92
N ASP A 558 -19.88 14.96 7.05
CA ASP A 558 -20.83 16.05 7.14
C ASP A 558 -20.34 17.17 6.21
N LYS A 559 -21.20 17.59 5.26
CA LYS A 559 -20.83 18.54 4.20
C LYS A 559 -20.31 19.85 4.78
N GLY A 560 -20.93 20.33 5.86
CA GLY A 560 -20.59 21.61 6.49
C GLY A 560 -20.91 22.81 5.57
N ASP A 561 -20.32 23.96 5.89
CA ASP A 561 -20.54 25.19 5.12
C ASP A 561 -19.91 25.10 3.73
N CYS A 562 -20.70 25.43 2.70
CA CYS A 562 -20.24 25.63 1.33
C CYS A 562 -19.59 27.02 1.20
N THR A 563 -18.26 27.07 1.10
CA THR A 563 -17.51 28.33 0.99
C THR A 563 -17.42 28.84 -0.45
N ASP A 564 -17.49 27.93 -1.42
CA ASP A 564 -17.53 28.25 -2.85
C ASP A 564 -18.38 27.19 -3.60
N PRO A 565 -19.60 27.52 -4.04
CA PRO A 565 -20.46 26.56 -4.75
C PRO A 565 -20.00 26.25 -6.17
N THR A 566 -19.19 27.10 -6.78
CA THR A 566 -18.66 26.91 -8.14
C THR A 566 -17.52 25.91 -8.14
N ASN A 567 -16.55 26.07 -7.23
CA ASN A 567 -15.48 25.10 -7.01
C ASN A 567 -15.98 23.88 -6.20
N GLY A 568 -17.08 23.99 -5.46
CA GLY A 568 -17.52 22.95 -4.55
C GLY A 568 -16.57 22.79 -3.37
N TYR A 569 -16.20 23.91 -2.76
CA TYR A 569 -15.45 23.92 -1.50
C TYR A 569 -16.42 23.84 -0.33
N PHE A 570 -16.17 22.86 0.52
CA PHE A 570 -16.98 22.57 1.68
C PHE A 570 -16.06 22.36 2.89
N THR A 571 -16.37 23.04 3.99
CA THR A 571 -15.55 23.01 5.20
C THR A 571 -15.37 21.59 5.74
N GLY A 572 -16.44 20.82 5.87
CA GLY A 572 -16.37 19.45 6.39
C GLY A 572 -15.59 18.49 5.49
N ILE A 573 -15.65 18.68 4.16
CA ILE A 573 -14.84 17.92 3.22
C ILE A 573 -13.36 18.25 3.39
N ASN A 574 -13.00 19.54 3.46
CA ASN A 574 -11.62 19.95 3.63
C ASN A 574 -11.03 19.45 4.96
N GLU A 575 -11.79 19.54 6.05
CA GLU A 575 -11.38 19.01 7.36
C GLU A 575 -11.13 17.50 7.32
N PHE A 576 -12.08 16.74 6.77
CA PHE A 576 -11.95 15.29 6.65
C PHE A 576 -10.76 14.90 5.77
N VAL A 577 -10.64 15.50 4.59
CA VAL A 577 -9.58 15.17 3.62
C VAL A 577 -8.21 15.56 4.17
N ASN A 578 -8.08 16.70 4.85
CA ASN A 578 -6.84 17.10 5.51
C ASN A 578 -6.44 16.05 6.56
N GLN A 579 -7.36 15.63 7.42
CA GLN A 579 -7.09 14.61 8.42
C GLN A 579 -6.73 13.25 7.79
N ALA A 580 -7.55 12.74 6.86
CA ALA A 580 -7.40 11.43 6.26
C ALA A 580 -6.20 11.33 5.29
N SER A 581 -5.80 12.45 4.67
CA SER A 581 -4.56 12.56 3.88
C SER A 581 -3.33 12.90 4.74
N ARG A 582 -3.49 13.03 6.06
CA ARG A 582 -2.43 13.34 7.02
C ARG A 582 -1.74 14.68 6.76
N GLY A 583 -2.52 15.68 6.35
CA GLY A 583 -2.08 17.03 6.04
C GLY A 583 -1.54 17.23 4.63
N ALA A 584 -1.50 16.18 3.80
CA ALA A 584 -0.98 16.29 2.43
C ALA A 584 -1.93 17.05 1.50
N VAL A 585 -3.24 16.98 1.75
CA VAL A 585 -4.28 17.64 0.95
C VAL A 585 -5.12 18.53 1.88
N PRO A 586 -4.78 19.82 2.00
CA PRO A 586 -5.45 20.72 2.93
C PRO A 586 -6.82 21.21 2.44
N GLU A 587 -7.03 21.24 1.12
CA GLU A 587 -8.24 21.74 0.47
C GLU A 587 -8.50 20.96 -0.81
N VAL A 588 -9.77 20.66 -1.10
CA VAL A 588 -10.17 19.91 -2.30
C VAL A 588 -11.41 20.50 -2.94
N SER A 589 -11.35 20.66 -4.26
CA SER A 589 -12.49 21.04 -5.07
C SER A 589 -13.28 19.80 -5.50
N CYS A 590 -14.59 19.84 -5.26
CA CYS A 590 -15.50 18.83 -5.78
C CYS A 590 -15.81 19.02 -7.26
N TYR A 591 -15.62 20.21 -7.83
CA TYR A 591 -16.10 20.52 -9.19
C TYR A 591 -15.09 21.20 -10.12
N SER A 592 -13.81 21.28 -9.76
CA SER A 592 -12.74 21.90 -10.56
C SER A 592 -11.66 20.90 -10.96
N LEU A 593 -11.14 21.06 -12.17
CA LEU A 593 -9.93 20.40 -12.65
C LEU A 593 -8.67 21.23 -12.34
N MET A 594 -8.80 22.55 -12.28
CA MET A 594 -7.68 23.48 -12.16
C MET A 594 -7.37 23.85 -10.70
N ASN A 595 -8.41 24.10 -9.90
CA ASN A 595 -8.28 24.56 -8.53
C ASN A 595 -8.38 23.37 -7.58
N ASN A 596 -7.29 23.07 -6.87
CA ASN A 596 -7.23 22.03 -5.84
C ASN A 596 -7.99 20.74 -6.22
N PRO A 597 -7.74 20.14 -7.42
CA PRO A 597 -8.50 18.99 -7.86
C PRO A 597 -8.36 17.84 -6.86
N MET A 598 -9.39 16.98 -6.80
CA MET A 598 -9.30 15.76 -6.01
C MET A 598 -8.12 14.91 -6.48
N THR A 599 -7.31 14.44 -5.53
CA THR A 599 -6.17 13.56 -5.84
C THR A 599 -6.68 12.27 -6.47
N ALA A 600 -5.86 11.59 -7.28
CA ALA A 600 -6.22 10.30 -7.85
C ALA A 600 -5.29 9.18 -7.37
N CYS A 601 -5.83 7.98 -7.16
CA CYS A 601 -5.05 6.81 -6.77
C CYS A 601 -4.35 6.16 -7.98
N GLY A 602 -5.12 5.50 -8.85
CA GLY A 602 -4.60 4.76 -10.00
C GLY A 602 -5.61 3.82 -10.66
N CYS A 603 -6.72 3.54 -9.98
CA CYS A 603 -7.79 2.67 -10.48
C CYS A 603 -8.89 3.41 -11.27
N PHE A 604 -8.66 4.67 -11.66
CA PHE A 604 -9.66 5.46 -12.41
C PHE A 604 -9.99 4.83 -13.77
N GLU A 605 -11.24 4.95 -14.21
CA GLU A 605 -11.69 4.44 -15.51
C GLU A 605 -11.23 5.35 -16.67
N ALA A 606 -11.12 6.65 -16.39
CA ALA A 606 -10.70 7.66 -17.34
C ALA A 606 -9.85 8.75 -16.68
N ILE A 607 -9.17 9.55 -17.51
CA ILE A 607 -8.36 10.69 -17.07
C ILE A 607 -8.79 11.91 -17.84
N ALA A 608 -9.09 12.99 -17.11
CA ALA A 608 -9.29 14.31 -17.66
C ALA A 608 -7.98 15.09 -17.71
N ALA A 609 -7.76 15.80 -18.81
CA ALA A 609 -6.60 16.67 -19.01
C ALA A 609 -7.02 17.98 -19.68
N MET A 610 -6.50 19.11 -19.18
CA MET A 610 -6.69 20.43 -19.77
C MET A 610 -5.90 20.55 -21.09
N LEU A 611 -6.53 21.11 -22.12
CA LEU A 611 -5.95 21.42 -23.43
C LEU A 611 -5.95 22.95 -23.65
N PRO A 612 -4.85 23.64 -23.34
CA PRO A 612 -4.81 25.10 -23.34
C PRO A 612 -5.12 25.74 -24.70
N GLN A 613 -4.66 25.18 -25.82
CA GLN A 613 -4.90 25.77 -27.16
C GLN A 613 -6.36 25.65 -27.59
N CYS A 614 -7.08 24.68 -27.03
CA CYS A 614 -8.49 24.44 -27.28
C CYS A 614 -9.41 25.11 -26.25
N ASN A 615 -8.84 25.75 -25.23
CA ASN A 615 -9.55 26.31 -24.07
C ASN A 615 -10.56 25.31 -23.47
N GLY A 616 -10.19 24.03 -23.44
CA GLY A 616 -11.11 22.94 -23.12
C GLY A 616 -10.41 21.75 -22.47
N ILE A 617 -11.19 20.75 -22.11
CA ILE A 617 -10.79 19.54 -21.38
C ILE A 617 -11.00 18.34 -22.31
N MET A 618 -9.99 17.47 -22.38
CA MET A 618 -10.14 16.14 -22.96
C MET A 618 -10.34 15.09 -21.87
N VAL A 619 -11.01 13.99 -22.19
CA VAL A 619 -11.09 12.81 -21.30
C VAL A 619 -10.78 11.54 -22.06
N VAL A 620 -9.87 10.71 -21.55
CA VAL A 620 -9.47 9.44 -22.17
C VAL A 620 -9.71 8.27 -21.22
N ASN A 621 -10.41 7.23 -21.68
CA ASN A 621 -10.64 6.00 -20.91
C ASN A 621 -9.48 5.00 -21.03
N ARG A 622 -9.37 4.10 -20.05
CA ARG A 622 -8.31 3.08 -19.94
C ARG A 622 -8.17 2.16 -21.16
N ASP A 623 -9.28 1.89 -21.86
CA ASP A 623 -9.31 0.98 -23.01
C ASP A 623 -8.73 1.60 -24.29
N TYR A 624 -8.53 2.93 -24.31
CA TYR A 624 -7.96 3.63 -25.46
C TYR A 624 -6.43 3.58 -25.45
N MET A 625 -5.85 2.95 -26.49
CA MET A 625 -4.41 2.69 -26.61
C MET A 625 -3.66 3.69 -27.51
N GLY A 626 -4.39 4.61 -28.15
CA GLY A 626 -3.87 5.60 -29.09
C GLY A 626 -3.21 6.81 -28.43
N MET A 627 -2.80 7.78 -29.24
CA MET A 627 -2.31 9.07 -28.74
C MET A 627 -3.50 9.99 -28.47
N THR A 628 -3.34 10.94 -27.54
CA THR A 628 -4.35 11.94 -27.25
C THR A 628 -3.83 13.34 -27.57
N PRO A 629 -4.73 14.32 -27.73
CA PRO A 629 -4.34 15.71 -27.98
C PRO A 629 -3.38 16.30 -26.94
N SER A 630 -3.33 15.76 -25.72
CA SER A 630 -2.35 16.19 -24.70
C SER A 630 -0.90 15.75 -25.00
N GLY A 631 -0.66 15.05 -26.11
CA GLY A 631 0.66 14.52 -26.49
C GLY A 631 1.08 13.29 -25.68
N MET A 632 0.15 12.64 -24.96
CA MET A 632 0.43 11.53 -24.07
C MET A 632 -0.58 10.40 -24.24
N LYS A 633 -0.15 9.15 -24.05
CA LYS A 633 -1.08 8.01 -23.97
C LYS A 633 -1.74 7.95 -22.58
N PHE A 634 -2.82 7.19 -22.45
CA PHE A 634 -3.47 6.92 -21.16
C PHE A 634 -2.47 6.47 -20.09
N THR A 635 -1.55 5.54 -20.41
CA THR A 635 -0.56 5.02 -19.45
C THR A 635 0.38 6.10 -18.92
N THR A 636 0.74 7.09 -19.76
CA THR A 636 1.60 8.20 -19.37
C THR A 636 0.83 9.18 -18.50
N LEU A 637 -0.39 9.54 -18.91
CA LEU A 637 -1.30 10.38 -18.12
C LEU A 637 -1.60 9.76 -16.75
N ALA A 638 -1.76 8.43 -16.67
CA ALA A 638 -2.05 7.73 -15.43
C ALA A 638 -0.91 7.86 -14.42
N GLY A 639 0.34 7.85 -14.90
CA GLY A 639 1.52 8.10 -14.08
C GLY A 639 1.63 9.54 -13.58
N MET A 640 1.03 10.50 -14.30
CA MET A 640 1.01 11.91 -13.88
C MET A 640 -0.12 12.21 -12.90
N ALA A 641 -1.33 11.72 -13.15
CA ALA A 641 -2.50 12.02 -12.33
C ALA A 641 -2.60 11.15 -11.06
N GLY A 642 -2.03 9.94 -11.08
CA GLY A 642 -2.10 8.98 -9.99
C GLY A 642 -1.15 9.27 -8.81
N GLY A 643 -1.21 8.42 -7.79
CA GLY A 643 -0.29 8.45 -6.65
C GLY A 643 -0.72 9.32 -5.46
N GLY A 644 -1.92 9.92 -5.49
CA GLY A 644 -2.47 10.67 -4.36
C GLY A 644 -1.99 12.12 -4.26
N MET A 645 -1.49 12.70 -5.36
CA MET A 645 -1.08 14.11 -5.45
C MET A 645 -2.18 14.97 -6.08
N GLN A 646 -2.22 16.26 -5.74
CA GLN A 646 -3.06 17.23 -6.46
C GLN A 646 -2.31 17.71 -7.71
N THR A 647 -2.89 17.48 -8.87
CA THR A 647 -2.29 17.84 -10.16
C THR A 647 -3.22 18.76 -10.95
N PRO A 648 -3.20 20.08 -10.70
CA PRO A 648 -3.96 21.06 -11.49
C PRO A 648 -3.86 20.78 -12.98
N GLY A 649 -5.02 20.66 -13.64
CA GLY A 649 -5.13 20.34 -15.06
C GLY A 649 -5.18 18.84 -15.39
N PHE A 650 -4.97 17.94 -14.43
CA PHE A 650 -5.07 16.48 -14.61
C PHE A 650 -5.83 15.82 -13.46
N MET A 651 -6.80 14.97 -13.76
CA MET A 651 -7.56 14.26 -12.72
C MET A 651 -8.10 12.93 -13.22
N GLY A 652 -7.99 11.89 -12.38
CA GLY A 652 -8.69 10.63 -12.59
C GLY A 652 -10.20 10.79 -12.35
N VAL A 653 -11.02 10.28 -13.28
CA VAL A 653 -12.47 10.37 -13.23
C VAL A 653 -13.12 9.03 -13.59
N SER A 654 -14.36 8.81 -13.15
CA SER A 654 -15.18 7.70 -13.63
C SER A 654 -15.85 8.05 -14.95
N LYS A 655 -16.24 7.04 -15.73
CA LYS A 655 -17.02 7.26 -16.96
C LYS A 655 -18.37 7.92 -16.66
N HIS A 656 -18.96 7.59 -15.51
CA HIS A 656 -20.25 8.15 -15.04
C HIS A 656 -20.19 9.65 -14.75
N PHE A 657 -19.06 10.16 -14.28
CA PHE A 657 -18.91 11.59 -14.01
C PHE A 657 -19.04 12.44 -15.27
N MET A 658 -18.76 11.87 -16.46
CA MET A 658 -18.84 12.56 -17.75
C MET A 658 -20.24 13.03 -18.14
N THR A 659 -21.28 12.48 -17.50
CA THR A 659 -22.67 12.89 -17.73
C THR A 659 -23.28 13.59 -16.51
N SER A 660 -22.46 13.92 -15.51
CA SER A 660 -22.89 14.64 -14.32
C SER A 660 -23.22 16.11 -14.61
N LYS A 661 -24.14 16.68 -13.82
CA LYS A 661 -24.39 18.13 -13.80
C LYS A 661 -23.25 18.90 -13.13
N LYS A 662 -22.41 18.21 -12.35
CA LYS A 662 -21.24 18.74 -11.63
C LYS A 662 -19.92 18.55 -12.36
N LEU A 663 -19.93 18.01 -13.58
CA LEU A 663 -18.73 17.81 -14.39
C LEU A 663 -18.00 19.14 -14.61
N PHE A 664 -16.83 19.34 -13.98
CA PHE A 664 -15.98 20.54 -14.16
C PHE A 664 -16.76 21.86 -14.09
N LEU A 665 -17.70 21.98 -13.14
CA LEU A 665 -18.59 23.13 -13.02
C LEU A 665 -17.80 24.44 -12.95
N ALA A 666 -16.66 24.44 -12.25
CA ALA A 666 -15.80 25.61 -12.10
C ALA A 666 -15.20 26.10 -13.42
N GLU A 667 -14.84 25.17 -14.32
CA GLU A 667 -14.33 25.51 -15.64
C GLU A 667 -15.46 25.85 -16.63
N GLY A 668 -16.72 25.56 -16.32
CA GLY A 668 -17.87 25.85 -17.17
C GLY A 668 -18.52 24.61 -17.78
N GLY A 669 -18.36 23.46 -17.13
CA GLY A 669 -19.24 22.33 -17.34
C GLY A 669 -18.91 21.48 -18.56
N LEU A 670 -19.95 20.82 -19.05
CA LEU A 670 -19.89 20.00 -20.27
C LEU A 670 -19.42 20.79 -21.50
N LYS A 671 -19.64 22.12 -21.55
CA LYS A 671 -19.19 23.00 -22.65
C LYS A 671 -17.67 23.07 -22.80
N ARG A 672 -16.91 22.64 -21.79
CA ARG A 672 -15.45 22.50 -21.86
C ARG A 672 -14.98 21.18 -22.43
N LEU A 673 -15.82 20.16 -22.52
CA LEU A 673 -15.42 18.86 -23.05
C LEU A 673 -15.18 18.99 -24.56
N VAL A 674 -13.92 18.94 -25.01
CA VAL A 674 -13.57 19.15 -26.43
C VAL A 674 -13.14 17.88 -27.13
N TRP A 675 -12.73 16.85 -26.39
CA TRP A 675 -12.26 15.59 -26.98
C TRP A 675 -12.49 14.39 -26.05
N ILE A 676 -13.04 13.31 -26.60
CA ILE A 676 -13.11 11.99 -25.96
C ILE A 676 -12.92 10.90 -27.02
N PRO A 677 -12.36 9.72 -26.69
CA PRO A 677 -12.29 8.60 -27.62
C PRO A 677 -13.67 8.20 -28.12
N LYS A 678 -13.80 7.79 -29.39
CA LYS A 678 -15.07 7.34 -29.96
C LYS A 678 -15.69 6.19 -29.18
N ILE A 679 -14.86 5.27 -28.69
CA ILE A 679 -15.32 4.15 -27.85
C ILE A 679 -16.05 4.65 -26.59
N LEU A 680 -15.51 5.66 -25.90
CA LEU A 680 -16.14 6.26 -24.74
C LEU A 680 -17.39 7.06 -25.16
N LYS A 681 -17.32 7.82 -26.25
CA LYS A 681 -18.44 8.63 -26.77
C LYS A 681 -19.67 7.79 -27.11
N GLU A 682 -19.47 6.62 -27.73
CA GLU A 682 -20.56 5.69 -28.04
C GLU A 682 -21.06 4.98 -26.77
N GLU A 683 -20.17 4.64 -25.83
CA GLU A 683 -20.54 4.00 -24.55
C GLU A 683 -21.48 4.88 -23.71
N ILE A 684 -21.22 6.19 -23.62
CA ILE A 684 -22.04 7.13 -22.83
C ILE A 684 -23.07 7.92 -23.67
N LYS A 685 -23.28 7.53 -24.94
CA LYS A 685 -24.00 8.31 -25.95
C LYS A 685 -25.36 8.82 -25.50
N ASP A 686 -26.24 7.93 -25.07
CA ASP A 686 -27.62 8.30 -24.75
C ASP A 686 -27.67 9.29 -23.58
N LYS A 687 -26.88 9.03 -22.53
CA LYS A 687 -26.77 9.90 -21.36
C LYS A 687 -26.12 11.25 -21.70
N LEU A 688 -25.07 11.24 -22.50
CA LEU A 688 -24.36 12.45 -22.92
C LEU A 688 -25.22 13.33 -23.82
N MET A 689 -25.94 12.75 -24.78
CA MET A 689 -26.89 13.49 -25.62
C MET A 689 -28.01 14.11 -24.79
N GLU A 690 -28.54 13.40 -23.79
CA GLU A 690 -29.53 13.97 -22.88
C GLU A 690 -28.95 15.13 -22.07
N ARG A 691 -27.72 14.97 -21.56
CA ARG A 691 -27.02 16.06 -20.85
C ARG A 691 -26.77 17.27 -21.74
N CYS A 692 -26.42 17.08 -23.02
CA CYS A 692 -26.31 18.16 -24.00
C CYS A 692 -27.63 18.91 -24.20
N LYS A 693 -28.78 18.22 -24.23
CA LYS A 693 -30.10 18.87 -24.30
C LYS A 693 -30.41 19.66 -23.03
N GLU A 694 -30.12 19.11 -21.86
CA GLU A 694 -30.30 19.80 -20.58
C GLU A 694 -29.43 21.07 -20.47
N GLU A 695 -28.24 21.07 -21.07
CA GLU A 695 -27.37 22.25 -21.21
C GLU A 695 -27.89 23.29 -22.23
N GLY A 696 -28.97 22.98 -22.94
CA GLY A 696 -29.54 23.82 -23.99
C GLY A 696 -28.73 23.79 -25.30
N MET A 697 -27.82 22.82 -25.47
CA MET A 697 -26.98 22.68 -26.66
C MET A 697 -26.98 21.23 -27.18
N PRO A 698 -28.09 20.72 -27.74
CA PRO A 698 -28.17 19.34 -28.26
C PRO A 698 -27.07 19.01 -29.28
N GLU A 699 -26.63 20.00 -30.05
CA GLU A 699 -25.56 19.91 -31.06
C GLU A 699 -24.17 19.70 -30.46
N LEU A 700 -23.97 19.99 -29.17
CA LEU A 700 -22.67 19.86 -28.50
C LEU A 700 -22.12 18.44 -28.60
N PHE A 701 -22.99 17.42 -28.61
CA PHE A 701 -22.57 16.03 -28.77
C PHE A 701 -21.73 15.85 -30.05
N ASP A 702 -22.16 16.40 -31.18
CA ASP A 702 -21.46 16.29 -32.47
C ASP A 702 -20.24 17.21 -32.55
N MET A 703 -20.19 18.26 -31.71
CA MET A 703 -19.07 19.20 -31.66
C MET A 703 -17.86 18.67 -30.87
N ILE A 704 -18.03 17.66 -30.01
CA ILE A 704 -16.92 17.03 -29.28
C ILE A 704 -16.09 16.17 -30.23
N ALA A 705 -14.80 16.48 -30.36
CA ALA A 705 -13.88 15.72 -31.21
C ALA A 705 -13.60 14.31 -30.67
N THR A 706 -13.16 13.43 -31.56
CA THR A 706 -12.63 12.10 -31.26
C THR A 706 -11.30 11.90 -31.99
N GLU A 707 -10.68 10.74 -31.87
CA GLU A 707 -9.50 10.36 -32.64
C GLU A 707 -9.72 10.44 -34.17
N GLU A 708 -10.97 10.42 -34.64
CA GLU A 708 -11.30 10.58 -36.07
C GLU A 708 -11.08 12.03 -36.59
N GLN A 709 -11.06 13.02 -35.69
CA GLN A 709 -10.84 14.43 -36.02
C GLN A 709 -9.39 14.86 -35.78
N GLY A 710 -8.64 14.13 -34.95
CA GLY A 710 -7.23 14.39 -34.67
C GLY A 710 -6.77 13.84 -33.33
N GLU A 711 -5.46 13.65 -33.21
CA GLU A 711 -4.78 13.21 -31.98
C GLU A 711 -3.84 14.28 -31.42
N THR A 712 -3.87 15.51 -31.96
CA THR A 712 -3.07 16.66 -31.52
C THR A 712 -3.95 17.89 -31.30
N GLU A 713 -3.56 18.80 -30.39
CA GLU A 713 -4.30 20.06 -30.16
C GLU A 713 -4.49 20.87 -31.46
N GLU A 714 -3.50 20.92 -32.35
CA GLU A 714 -3.59 21.67 -33.61
C GLU A 714 -4.63 21.11 -34.58
N GLU A 715 -4.75 19.78 -34.68
CA GLU A 715 -5.72 19.12 -35.55
C GLU A 715 -7.13 19.34 -35.03
N ILE A 716 -7.35 19.09 -33.74
CA ILE A 716 -8.68 19.24 -33.15
C ILE A 716 -9.09 20.70 -33.10
N LEU A 717 -8.18 21.66 -32.89
CA LEU A 717 -8.50 23.10 -32.89
C LEU A 717 -9.08 23.55 -34.23
N LYS A 718 -8.62 23.00 -35.36
CA LYS A 718 -9.20 23.28 -36.68
C LYS A 718 -10.64 22.78 -36.77
N PHE A 719 -10.91 21.61 -36.22
CA PHE A 719 -12.27 21.06 -36.14
C PHE A 719 -13.17 21.89 -35.23
N LEU A 720 -12.72 22.20 -34.00
CA LEU A 720 -13.47 22.99 -33.02
C LEU A 720 -13.85 24.37 -33.58
N LYS A 721 -12.93 25.04 -34.30
CA LYS A 721 -13.22 26.31 -34.99
C LYS A 721 -14.25 26.17 -36.10
N LYS A 722 -14.20 25.07 -36.87
CA LYS A 722 -15.14 24.80 -37.97
C LYS A 722 -16.56 24.56 -37.46
N VAL A 723 -16.71 23.86 -36.33
CA VAL A 723 -18.01 23.55 -35.75
C VAL A 723 -18.51 24.63 -34.79
N GLY A 724 -17.67 25.63 -34.45
CA GLY A 724 -18.04 26.70 -33.52
C GLY A 724 -18.19 26.20 -32.09
N HIS A 725 -17.24 25.38 -31.62
CA HIS A 725 -17.30 24.79 -30.29
C HIS A 725 -17.32 25.87 -29.19
N PRO A 726 -18.25 25.82 -28.20
CA PRO A 726 -18.45 26.89 -27.22
C PRO A 726 -17.21 27.18 -26.36
N ALA A 727 -16.41 26.16 -26.03
CA ALA A 727 -15.15 26.30 -25.29
C ALA A 727 -14.23 27.41 -25.84
N LEU A 728 -14.23 27.66 -27.15
CA LEU A 728 -13.36 28.65 -27.80
C LEU A 728 -13.77 30.11 -27.51
N GLU A 729 -15.03 30.34 -27.14
CA GLU A 729 -15.59 31.67 -26.87
C GLU A 729 -15.77 31.95 -25.38
N MET A 730 -15.62 30.92 -24.53
CA MET A 730 -15.63 31.06 -23.08
C MET A 730 -14.39 31.80 -22.59
N GLU A 731 -14.45 32.34 -21.37
CA GLU A 731 -13.26 32.88 -20.69
C GLU A 731 -12.14 31.85 -20.66
N ALA A 732 -10.89 32.30 -20.53
CA ALA A 732 -9.79 31.37 -20.38
C ALA A 732 -10.03 30.52 -19.13
N ALA A 733 -9.91 29.19 -19.24
CA ALA A 733 -10.02 28.31 -18.07
C ALA A 733 -8.79 28.39 -17.13
N MET A 734 -7.84 29.29 -17.43
CA MET A 734 -6.61 29.56 -16.69
C MET A 734 -6.41 31.07 -16.49
#